data_AF-A0A430KYQ1-F1
#
_entry.id   AF-A0A430KYQ1-F1
#
_cell.length_a   1.000
_cell.length_b   1.000
_cell.length_c   1.000
_cell.angle_alpha   90.00
_cell.angle_beta   90.00
_cell.angle_gamma   90.00
#
_symmetry.space_group_name_H-M   'P 1'
#
loop_
_entity.id
_entity.type
_entity.pdbx_description
1 polymer ?
#
loop_
_entity_poly.entity_id
_entity_poly.type
_entity_poly.pdbx_seq_one_letter_code
_entity_poly.pdbx_strand_id
1 'polypeptide(L)'
;MATASTISIGDGNSSRDQPPSTATMNNICPILDTQAGPKPTVVGLYGISGSGKSFLLKHLQQELNPNKFALFEGSDKIASLVPGGMEAFHKLDEKRKSDLRGQAIKAIRKESCDSGRVAIVTGHLMFWEQEDATGQPVYTSNDLATFTHVIYLNIPADVISQHRLDDGLKDRTAMSQEHLRRWQEAEVSTMRDLCREHHILFSVISNPEALLPRVLDLILHFQHPITAESNLARVQAKLDEILALPGRYNLETVLVMDGDKTLAAEDTGALFWETIAQTRPSLATRSPLQELFGSPLGYSDTAFRQATLLYEEATDDEQFETMCDAVASSVVMHPDVMSLLRLVAEHRHVGALVVTCGLGRVWEKVLQRHGLSKTVGVIGGGRISDGFVVTAAVKAAIVSQLRNDARLYVWAFGDSPLDLPMLKEADQAIVVVGDKRTRSSSMDEALHEAIRVENFRARQVLLPSQSPPRLDDEKLPLVRLDDEEFVESIVRHRHPVEILHATDKTAAKLLTSPTRDASVAGPALRNAHACVGRYLATEFVSQLIGLEEYDMPHVQGHRTTGHRLRGEQQTTIAALMRGGEPMAFGVNEVFPEARFIHAASATDIKRHHVDDQCTMLLVDSVVNSGKTLMQFIDHVRGLNANIRIVVMAGVVQAEMVVETHPLAKLMGRHGASLVALRLSENKFTGTKGTDTGNRLFNTTHLI
;
A
#
# COMPACT_ATOMS: atom_id res chain seq x y z
N MET A 1 -5.91 -66.19 2.69
CA MET A 1 -5.85 -67.35 3.62
C MET A 1 -4.80 -67.02 4.66
N ALA A 2 -5.26 -66.55 5.83
CA ALA A 2 -5.15 -67.25 7.11
C ALA A 2 -3.77 -66.99 7.77
N THR A 3 -3.64 -66.53 9.01
CA THR A 3 -4.57 -66.31 10.12
C THR A 3 -3.82 -65.48 11.16
N ALA A 4 -4.57 -64.66 11.90
CA ALA A 4 -4.11 -63.90 13.05
C ALA A 4 -3.80 -64.79 14.26
N SER A 5 -2.96 -64.28 15.17
CA SER A 5 -3.06 -64.59 16.60
C SER A 5 -2.58 -63.40 17.43
N THR A 6 -3.57 -62.72 17.99
CA THR A 6 -3.55 -61.72 19.05
C THR A 6 -3.21 -62.35 20.40
N ILE A 7 -2.35 -61.72 21.20
CA ILE A 7 -2.44 -61.72 22.67
C ILE A 7 -2.21 -60.29 23.17
N SER A 8 -3.09 -59.88 24.08
CA SER A 8 -3.34 -58.55 24.62
C SER A 8 -2.85 -58.43 26.07
N ILE A 9 -2.92 -57.20 26.60
CA ILE A 9 -2.79 -56.70 27.99
C ILE A 9 -1.37 -56.14 28.24
N GLY A 10 -1.12 -54.83 28.29
CA GLY A 10 -1.74 -53.73 29.08
C GLY A 10 -0.66 -53.27 30.09
N ASP A 11 -0.40 -52.03 30.48
CA ASP A 11 -0.91 -50.67 30.29
C ASP A 11 0.28 -49.72 30.54
N GLY A 12 0.30 -48.53 29.94
CA GLY A 12 1.34 -47.54 30.22
C GLY A 12 1.24 -46.27 29.37
N ASN A 13 0.25 -45.44 29.67
CA ASN A 13 0.05 -44.10 29.11
C ASN A 13 1.29 -43.20 29.26
N SER A 14 1.69 -42.51 28.18
CA SER A 14 1.67 -41.04 28.10
C SER A 14 2.34 -40.48 26.81
N SER A 15 1.49 -40.23 25.82
CA SER A 15 1.44 -39.00 25.00
C SER A 15 2.76 -38.30 24.61
N ARG A 16 3.25 -38.62 23.40
CA ARG A 16 3.91 -37.65 22.49
C ARG A 16 3.51 -38.01 21.06
N ASP A 17 2.98 -37.01 20.36
CA ASP A 17 2.92 -36.83 18.90
C ASP A 17 1.58 -36.20 18.48
N GLN A 18 1.55 -34.87 18.46
CA GLN A 18 0.66 -34.09 17.60
C GLN A 18 1.51 -33.12 16.77
N PRO A 19 1.25 -32.99 15.46
CA PRO A 19 1.95 -32.04 14.58
C PRO A 19 1.49 -30.61 14.88
N PRO A 20 2.30 -29.57 14.56
CA PRO A 20 1.95 -28.20 14.87
C PRO A 20 0.70 -27.81 14.07
N SER A 21 -0.33 -27.40 14.80
CA SER A 21 -1.58 -26.90 14.26
C SER A 21 -1.34 -25.65 13.42
N THR A 22 -1.85 -25.69 12.19
CA THR A 22 -2.14 -24.55 11.31
C THR A 22 -2.69 -23.36 12.10
N ALA A 23 -1.91 -22.29 12.21
CA ALA A 23 -2.38 -21.01 12.69
C ALA A 23 -3.28 -20.39 11.63
N THR A 24 -4.58 -20.45 11.87
CA THR A 24 -5.60 -19.73 11.11
C THR A 24 -5.29 -18.23 11.16
N MET A 25 -5.12 -17.60 10.00
CA MET A 25 -5.15 -16.14 9.87
C MET A 25 -6.53 -15.64 10.28
N ASN A 26 -6.69 -15.33 11.56
CA ASN A 26 -7.81 -14.54 12.03
C ASN A 26 -7.50 -13.08 11.76
N ASN A 27 -8.32 -12.48 10.90
CA ASN A 27 -8.54 -11.04 10.81
C ASN A 27 -8.82 -10.47 12.21
N ILE A 28 -7.78 -9.99 12.87
CA ILE A 28 -7.90 -9.11 14.03
C ILE A 28 -7.72 -7.69 13.49
N CYS A 29 -8.84 -7.07 13.08
CA CYS A 29 -8.98 -5.64 13.26
C CYS A 29 -8.50 -5.32 14.68
N PRO A 30 -7.62 -4.32 14.90
CA PRO A 30 -7.28 -3.94 16.25
C PRO A 30 -8.58 -3.50 16.91
N ILE A 31 -9.05 -4.28 17.87
CA ILE A 31 -10.00 -3.81 18.86
C ILE A 31 -9.29 -2.61 19.47
N LEU A 32 -9.77 -1.42 19.11
CA LEU A 32 -9.37 -0.18 19.73
C LEU A 32 -9.55 -0.36 21.23
N ASP A 33 -8.44 -0.51 21.94
CA ASP A 33 -8.40 -0.47 23.39
C ASP A 33 -8.63 1.01 23.78
N THR A 34 -9.91 1.42 23.75
CA THR A 34 -10.36 2.81 23.82
C THR A 34 -10.16 3.48 25.19
N GLN A 35 -9.28 2.98 26.07
CA GLN A 35 -9.05 3.59 27.39
C GLN A 35 -7.59 3.58 27.92
N ALA A 36 -6.59 3.58 27.04
CA ALA A 36 -5.22 3.94 27.45
C ALA A 36 -4.74 5.14 26.63
N GLY A 37 -4.43 6.26 27.30
CA GLY A 37 -3.78 7.40 26.65
C GLY A 37 -2.45 6.99 25.98
N PRO A 38 -1.91 7.81 25.06
CA PRO A 38 -0.67 7.50 24.36
C PRO A 38 0.48 7.21 25.35
N LYS A 39 1.22 6.12 25.12
CA LYS A 39 2.38 5.74 25.95
C LYS A 39 3.40 6.90 25.93
N PRO A 40 3.83 7.43 27.08
CA PRO A 40 4.80 8.53 27.11
C PRO A 40 6.16 8.08 26.57
N THR A 41 6.90 8.99 25.93
CA THR A 41 8.24 8.70 25.43
C THR A 41 9.24 8.59 26.59
N VAL A 42 9.82 7.40 26.77
CA VAL A 42 10.87 7.15 27.75
C VAL A 42 12.07 6.53 27.06
N VAL A 43 13.19 7.25 27.08
CA VAL A 43 14.46 6.88 26.45
C VAL A 43 15.42 6.33 27.50
N GLY A 44 15.86 5.09 27.32
CA GLY A 44 16.91 4.48 28.14
C GLY A 44 18.29 4.81 27.59
N LEU A 45 19.18 5.34 28.42
CA LEU A 45 20.59 5.55 28.11
C LEU A 45 21.42 4.45 28.78
N TYR A 46 21.92 3.52 27.97
CA TYR A 46 22.59 2.30 28.41
C TYR A 46 24.06 2.24 27.97
N GLY A 47 24.80 1.33 28.60
CA GLY A 47 26.22 1.09 28.36
C GLY A 47 26.87 0.55 29.63
N ILE A 48 28.00 -0.15 29.50
CA ILE A 48 28.68 -0.74 30.65
C ILE A 48 29.24 0.32 31.62
N SER A 49 29.66 -0.10 32.81
CA SER A 49 30.23 0.81 33.80
C SER A 49 31.56 1.42 33.33
N GLY A 50 31.56 2.74 33.08
CA GLY A 50 32.72 3.49 32.53
C GLY A 50 32.44 4.12 31.16
N SER A 51 31.31 3.79 30.53
CA SER A 51 30.90 4.34 29.23
C SER A 51 30.48 5.82 29.22
N GLY A 52 30.52 6.52 30.36
CA GLY A 52 30.20 7.95 30.42
C GLY A 52 28.72 8.32 30.56
N LYS A 53 27.80 7.38 30.84
CA LYS A 53 26.35 7.65 30.98
C LYS A 53 25.99 8.87 31.84
N SER A 54 26.44 8.91 33.10
CA SER A 54 26.12 10.03 34.02
C SER A 54 26.76 11.35 33.57
N PHE A 55 27.93 11.29 32.93
CA PHE A 55 28.59 12.47 32.36
C PHE A 55 27.77 13.02 31.19
N LEU A 56 27.35 12.17 30.27
CA LEU A 56 26.50 12.53 29.14
C LEU A 56 25.14 13.07 29.61
N LEU A 57 24.51 12.46 30.62
CA LEU A 57 23.25 12.93 31.19
C LEU A 57 23.35 14.38 31.70
N LYS A 58 24.47 14.73 32.36
CA LYS A 58 24.72 16.11 32.83
C LYS A 58 24.86 17.12 31.67
N HIS A 59 25.51 16.72 30.57
CA HIS A 59 25.61 17.58 29.38
C HIS A 59 24.25 17.76 28.72
N LEU A 60 23.48 16.68 28.57
CA LEU A 60 22.11 16.75 28.05
C LEU A 60 21.22 17.65 28.91
N GLN A 61 21.44 17.72 30.22
CA GLN A 61 20.69 18.61 31.11
C GLN A 61 20.97 20.10 30.84
N GLN A 62 22.13 20.44 30.28
CA GLN A 62 22.50 21.81 29.92
C GLN A 62 21.94 22.20 28.53
N GLU A 63 21.90 21.25 27.60
CA GLU A 63 21.46 21.47 26.21
C GLU A 63 19.94 21.35 26.01
N LEU A 64 19.27 20.46 26.74
CA LEU A 64 17.85 20.16 26.54
C LEU A 64 16.94 21.09 27.32
N ASN A 65 15.82 21.47 26.69
CA ASN A 65 14.82 22.33 27.32
C ASN A 65 14.10 21.59 28.48
N PRO A 66 14.17 22.08 29.73
CA PRO A 66 13.60 21.40 30.91
C PRO A 66 12.06 21.33 30.91
N ASN A 67 11.39 22.16 30.11
CA ASN A 67 9.94 22.11 29.92
C ASN A 67 9.50 20.96 29.01
N LYS A 68 10.44 20.40 28.24
CA LYS A 68 10.20 19.35 27.24
C LYS A 68 10.79 18.00 27.65
N PHE A 69 11.86 18.02 28.44
CA PHE A 69 12.62 16.84 28.84
C PHE A 69 12.75 16.74 30.36
N ALA A 70 12.74 15.51 30.87
CA ALA A 70 13.01 15.18 32.25
C ALA A 70 14.14 14.14 32.30
N LEU A 71 15.24 14.45 32.97
CA LEU A 71 16.43 13.61 33.00
C LEU A 71 16.55 12.95 34.38
N PHE A 72 16.79 11.64 34.39
CA PHE A 72 16.84 10.84 35.61
C PHE A 72 18.11 9.98 35.63
N GLU A 73 18.88 10.11 36.70
CA GLU A 73 19.90 9.11 37.03
C GLU A 73 19.19 7.93 37.73
N GLY A 74 19.26 6.74 37.13
CA GLY A 74 18.48 5.58 37.58
C GLY A 74 18.75 5.20 39.04
N SER A 75 20.02 5.29 39.47
CA SER A 75 20.41 5.06 40.87
C SER A 75 19.79 6.08 41.82
N ASP A 76 19.71 7.35 41.44
CA ASP A 76 19.16 8.41 42.30
C ASP A 76 17.65 8.22 42.50
N LYS A 77 16.94 7.79 41.43
CA LYS A 77 15.51 7.47 41.56
C LYS A 77 15.30 6.27 42.48
N ILE A 78 16.11 5.23 42.38
CA ILE A 78 16.04 4.08 43.30
C ILE A 78 16.34 4.52 44.74
N ALA A 79 17.40 5.31 44.95
CA ALA A 79 17.77 5.83 46.26
C ALA A 79 16.63 6.63 46.92
N SER A 80 15.89 7.40 46.13
CA SER A 80 14.75 8.19 46.62
C SER A 80 13.59 7.35 47.16
N LEU A 81 13.51 6.06 46.76
CA LEU A 81 12.48 5.12 47.21
C LEU A 81 12.91 4.29 48.43
N VAL A 82 14.19 4.36 48.85
CA VAL A 82 14.75 3.52 49.92
C VAL A 82 15.21 4.40 51.08
N PRO A 83 14.61 4.28 52.29
CA PRO A 83 15.15 4.91 53.49
C PRO A 83 16.59 4.44 53.74
N GLY A 84 17.56 5.37 53.71
CA GLY A 84 18.99 5.07 53.79
C GLY A 84 19.72 5.00 52.44
N GLY A 85 19.06 5.33 51.33
CA GLY A 85 19.67 5.52 50.02
C GLY A 85 20.26 4.25 49.39
N MET A 86 21.26 4.43 48.52
CA MET A 86 21.87 3.32 47.77
C MET A 86 22.62 2.30 48.65
N GLU A 87 23.20 2.73 49.77
CA GLU A 87 23.87 1.81 50.70
C GLU A 87 22.89 0.83 51.34
N ALA A 88 21.70 1.30 51.69
CA ALA A 88 20.63 0.44 52.19
C ALA A 88 20.10 -0.48 51.09
N PHE A 89 19.97 0.02 49.85
CA PHE A 89 19.55 -0.77 48.69
C PHE A 89 20.50 -1.95 48.40
N HIS A 90 21.81 -1.74 48.45
CA HIS A 90 22.80 -2.80 48.20
C HIS A 90 22.72 -3.98 49.18
N LYS A 91 22.24 -3.72 50.42
CA LYS A 91 22.09 -4.73 51.48
C LYS A 91 20.80 -5.57 51.35
N LEU A 92 19.92 -5.23 50.42
CA LEU A 92 18.68 -5.98 50.20
C LEU A 92 18.93 -7.26 49.39
N ASP A 93 18.02 -8.22 49.53
CA ASP A 93 17.95 -9.39 48.66
C ASP A 93 17.56 -9.00 47.22
N GLU A 94 17.88 -9.86 46.25
CA GLU A 94 17.67 -9.56 44.83
C GLU A 94 16.18 -9.42 44.45
N LYS A 95 15.27 -10.09 45.16
CA LYS A 95 13.83 -9.95 44.90
C LYS A 95 13.36 -8.54 45.24
N ARG A 96 13.72 -8.04 46.42
CA ARG A 96 13.41 -6.66 46.85
C ARG A 96 14.10 -5.62 45.99
N LYS A 97 15.35 -5.87 45.57
CA LYS A 97 16.04 -4.98 44.62
C LYS A 97 15.30 -4.89 43.29
N SER A 98 14.87 -6.03 42.74
CA SER A 98 14.05 -6.08 41.52
C SER A 98 12.73 -5.33 41.68
N ASP A 99 12.01 -5.53 42.79
CA ASP A 99 10.74 -4.85 43.06
C ASP A 99 10.92 -3.32 43.12
N LEU A 100 12.00 -2.84 43.75
CA LEU A 100 12.32 -1.42 43.86
C LEU A 100 12.78 -0.81 42.52
N ARG A 101 13.59 -1.51 41.72
CA ARG A 101 13.93 -1.10 40.34
C ARG A 101 12.65 -0.93 39.51
N GLY A 102 11.75 -1.90 39.61
CA GLY A 102 10.45 -1.87 38.95
C GLY A 102 9.55 -0.70 39.39
N GLN A 103 9.57 -0.34 40.68
CA GLN A 103 8.86 0.83 41.20
C GLN A 103 9.47 2.15 40.72
N ALA A 104 10.81 2.24 40.65
CA ALA A 104 11.51 3.43 40.19
C ALA A 104 11.15 3.77 38.73
N ILE A 105 11.21 2.79 37.82
CA ILE A 105 10.88 3.03 36.41
C ILE A 105 9.38 3.32 36.21
N LYS A 106 8.50 2.69 37.00
CA LYS A 106 7.06 3.03 37.02
C LYS A 106 6.81 4.47 37.47
N ALA A 107 7.53 4.95 38.48
CA ALA A 107 7.43 6.32 38.95
C ALA A 107 7.89 7.31 37.88
N ILE A 108 8.97 7.01 37.15
CA ILE A 108 9.44 7.82 36.02
C ILE A 108 8.40 7.84 34.90
N ARG A 109 7.86 6.67 34.52
CA ARG A 109 6.80 6.59 33.51
C ARG A 109 5.61 7.46 33.86
N LYS A 110 5.17 7.39 35.13
CA LYS A 110 4.06 8.20 35.63
C LYS A 110 4.38 9.68 35.54
N GLU A 111 5.56 10.11 35.99
CA GLU A 111 5.99 11.50 35.93
C GLU A 111 6.07 12.04 34.49
N SER A 112 6.56 11.22 33.56
CA SER A 112 6.59 11.55 32.13
C SER A 112 5.18 11.67 31.55
N CYS A 113 4.27 10.76 31.91
CA CYS A 113 2.86 10.81 31.53
C CYS A 113 2.17 12.08 32.06
N ASP A 114 2.34 12.37 33.35
CA ASP A 114 1.67 13.48 34.04
C ASP A 114 2.19 14.84 33.57
N SER A 115 3.48 14.94 33.23
CA SER A 115 4.10 16.19 32.77
C SER A 115 4.10 16.40 31.25
N GLY A 116 3.83 15.34 30.47
CA GLY A 116 3.97 15.36 29.00
C GLY A 116 5.41 15.50 28.50
N ARG A 117 6.41 15.42 29.40
CA ARG A 117 7.84 15.53 29.07
C ARG A 117 8.42 14.18 28.68
N VAL A 118 9.36 14.20 27.74
CA VAL A 118 10.17 13.02 27.39
C VAL A 118 11.09 12.70 28.56
N ALA A 119 11.04 11.48 29.08
CA ALA A 119 11.95 11.04 30.13
C ALA A 119 13.22 10.41 29.54
N ILE A 120 14.39 10.80 30.03
CA ILE A 120 15.69 10.20 29.68
C ILE A 120 16.27 9.59 30.95
N VAL A 121 16.55 8.29 30.93
CA VAL A 121 16.89 7.53 32.14
C VAL A 121 18.20 6.77 31.92
N THR A 122 19.18 6.95 32.79
CA THR A 122 20.37 6.08 32.78
C THR A 122 20.06 4.73 33.40
N GLY A 123 20.51 3.66 32.75
CA GLY A 123 20.26 2.28 33.19
C GLY A 123 21.47 1.38 33.06
N HIS A 124 21.34 0.20 33.66
CA HIS A 124 22.26 -0.94 33.52
C HIS A 124 21.45 -2.15 33.11
N LEU A 125 21.90 -2.89 32.10
CA LEU A 125 21.23 -4.12 31.67
C LEU A 125 21.66 -5.28 32.55
N MET A 126 22.97 -5.40 32.80
CA MET A 126 23.55 -6.42 33.65
C MET A 126 24.76 -5.87 34.44
N PHE A 127 25.18 -6.60 35.46
CA PHE A 127 26.49 -6.44 36.08
C PHE A 127 27.32 -7.68 35.82
N TRP A 128 28.58 -7.52 35.44
CA TRP A 128 29.44 -8.64 35.11
C TRP A 128 30.86 -8.45 35.66
N GLU A 129 31.12 -9.04 36.83
CA GLU A 129 32.45 -9.09 37.40
C GLU A 129 33.35 -10.02 36.60
N GLN A 130 34.66 -9.74 36.57
CA GLN A 130 35.60 -10.49 35.73
C GLN A 130 35.75 -11.96 36.15
N GLU A 131 35.52 -12.26 37.43
CA GLU A 131 35.58 -13.61 37.99
C GLU A 131 34.33 -14.45 37.65
N ASP A 132 33.23 -13.80 37.29
CA ASP A 132 31.97 -14.46 37.02
C ASP A 132 31.94 -15.05 35.60
N ALA A 133 31.45 -16.29 35.49
CA ALA A 133 31.29 -16.97 34.21
C ALA A 133 30.26 -16.29 33.28
N THR A 134 29.26 -15.63 33.86
CA THR A 134 28.15 -15.00 33.14
C THR A 134 27.72 -13.70 33.82
N GLY A 135 27.33 -12.69 33.03
CA GLY A 135 26.74 -11.46 33.56
C GLY A 135 25.41 -11.69 34.25
N GLN A 136 25.15 -10.96 35.32
CA GLN A 136 23.91 -10.99 36.09
C GLN A 136 22.94 -9.93 35.59
N PRO A 137 21.82 -10.28 34.93
CA PRO A 137 20.85 -9.32 34.43
C PRO A 137 20.16 -8.59 35.59
N VAL A 138 19.97 -7.27 35.45
CA VAL A 138 19.36 -6.42 36.47
C VAL A 138 18.16 -5.60 35.99
N TYR A 139 17.83 -5.67 34.70
CA TYR A 139 16.59 -5.11 34.15
C TYR A 139 15.35 -5.87 34.67
N THR A 140 14.21 -5.20 34.67
CA THR A 140 12.92 -5.76 35.09
C THR A 140 11.91 -5.78 33.94
N SER A 141 10.84 -6.55 34.07
CA SER A 141 9.73 -6.52 33.10
C SER A 141 9.07 -5.13 33.01
N ASN A 142 9.15 -4.32 34.08
CA ASN A 142 8.63 -2.95 34.06
C ASN A 142 9.49 -2.01 33.22
N ASP A 143 10.79 -2.27 33.09
CA ASP A 143 11.69 -1.54 32.20
C ASP A 143 11.25 -1.74 30.75
N LEU A 144 11.10 -3.00 30.34
CA LEU A 144 10.69 -3.40 29.00
C LEU A 144 9.28 -2.88 28.65
N ALA A 145 8.37 -2.84 29.63
CA ALA A 145 7.04 -2.26 29.45
C ALA A 145 7.04 -0.72 29.38
N THR A 146 8.09 -0.06 29.90
CA THR A 146 8.14 1.41 30.03
C THR A 146 8.90 2.06 28.88
N PHE A 147 10.11 1.56 28.56
CA PHE A 147 10.93 2.17 27.53
C PHE A 147 10.21 2.15 26.17
N THR A 148 10.38 3.24 25.43
CA THR A 148 9.99 3.33 24.01
C THR A 148 11.23 3.31 23.12
N HIS A 149 12.36 3.82 23.63
CA HIS A 149 13.63 3.84 22.93
C HIS A 149 14.76 3.48 23.90
N VAL A 150 15.84 2.89 23.38
CA VAL A 150 17.10 2.65 24.08
C VAL A 150 18.26 3.09 23.19
N ILE A 151 19.13 3.94 23.73
CA ILE A 151 20.40 4.34 23.13
C ILE A 151 21.52 3.68 23.92
N TYR A 152 22.34 2.88 23.25
CA TYR A 152 23.48 2.19 23.86
C TYR A 152 24.79 2.88 23.51
N LEU A 153 25.56 3.24 24.53
CA LEU A 153 26.89 3.86 24.41
C LEU A 153 27.96 2.78 24.31
N ASN A 154 28.35 2.42 23.08
CA ASN A 154 29.34 1.40 22.79
C ASN A 154 30.75 2.00 22.65
N ILE A 155 31.26 2.56 23.74
CA ILE A 155 32.58 3.21 23.78
C ILE A 155 33.70 2.16 23.70
N PRO A 156 34.80 2.39 22.97
CA PRO A 156 35.92 1.46 22.92
C PRO A 156 36.41 1.01 24.31
N ALA A 157 36.70 -0.29 24.44
CA ALA A 157 37.01 -0.93 25.72
C ALA A 157 38.28 -0.36 26.39
N ASP A 158 39.26 0.10 25.61
CA ASP A 158 40.45 0.79 26.06
C ASP A 158 40.12 2.15 26.70
N VAL A 159 39.25 2.93 26.07
CA VAL A 159 38.75 4.21 26.60
C VAL A 159 37.97 3.98 27.90
N ILE A 160 37.10 2.96 27.95
CA ILE A 160 36.37 2.59 29.17
C ILE A 160 37.33 2.19 30.28
N SER A 161 38.34 1.37 29.97
CA SER A 161 39.37 0.95 30.92
C SER A 161 40.08 2.17 31.51
N GLN A 162 40.48 3.12 30.66
CA GLN A 162 41.15 4.35 31.09
C GLN A 162 40.24 5.20 32.00
N HIS A 163 38.98 5.43 31.59
CA HIS A 163 38.01 6.16 32.40
C HIS A 163 37.78 5.53 33.77
N ARG A 164 37.83 4.20 33.88
CA ARG A 164 37.66 3.50 35.16
C ARG A 164 38.86 3.70 36.08
N LEU A 165 40.08 3.78 35.53
CA LEU A 165 41.30 4.05 36.29
C LEU A 165 41.38 5.51 36.77
N ASP A 166 40.90 6.44 35.93
CA ASP A 166 40.95 7.88 36.21
C ASP A 166 39.79 8.37 37.11
N ASP A 167 38.77 7.54 37.33
CA ASP A 167 37.61 7.88 38.18
C ASP A 167 37.95 7.80 39.67
N GLY A 168 38.48 8.88 40.23
CA GLY A 168 38.73 8.99 41.68
C GLY A 168 37.48 9.13 42.55
N LEU A 169 36.27 9.20 41.97
CA LEU A 169 35.00 9.38 42.71
C LEU A 169 34.29 8.06 43.00
N LYS A 170 34.60 6.99 42.26
CA LYS A 170 34.00 5.66 42.44
C LYS A 170 35.11 4.63 42.58
N ASP A 171 35.04 3.80 43.62
CA ASP A 171 35.94 2.64 43.75
C ASP A 171 35.56 1.60 42.68
N ARG A 172 36.39 1.49 41.65
CA ARG A 172 36.16 0.60 40.51
C ARG A 172 37.28 -0.41 40.43
N THR A 173 36.93 -1.68 40.49
CA THR A 173 37.86 -2.78 40.20
C THR A 173 38.43 -2.63 38.78
N ALA A 174 39.76 -2.77 38.68
CA ALA A 174 40.44 -2.82 37.40
C ALA A 174 39.99 -4.07 36.64
N MET A 175 39.56 -3.89 35.40
CA MET A 175 39.07 -4.97 34.53
C MET A 175 39.90 -5.02 33.25
N SER A 176 40.11 -6.22 32.73
CA SER A 176 40.79 -6.38 31.44
C SER A 176 39.94 -5.83 30.28
N GLN A 177 40.59 -5.25 29.26
CA GLN A 177 39.91 -4.75 28.06
C GLN A 177 39.13 -5.86 27.34
N GLU A 178 39.66 -7.09 27.34
CA GLU A 178 38.96 -8.24 26.76
C GLU A 178 37.66 -8.55 27.50
N HIS A 179 37.64 -8.47 28.83
CA HIS A 179 36.42 -8.64 29.60
C HIS A 179 35.39 -7.54 29.30
N LEU A 180 35.83 -6.28 29.25
CA LEU A 180 34.95 -5.15 28.90
C LEU A 180 34.32 -5.32 27.52
N ARG A 181 35.10 -5.78 26.52
CA ARG A 181 34.60 -6.06 25.17
C ARG A 181 33.53 -7.16 25.19
N ARG A 182 33.80 -8.31 25.83
CA ARG A 182 32.82 -9.41 25.95
C ARG A 182 31.54 -8.95 26.66
N TRP A 183 31.66 -8.09 27.67
CA TRP A 183 30.51 -7.52 28.36
C TRP A 183 29.69 -6.61 27.44
N GLN A 184 30.31 -5.72 26.66
CA GLN A 184 29.60 -4.89 25.68
C GLN A 184 28.88 -5.72 24.62
N GLU A 185 29.56 -6.73 24.04
CA GLU A 185 28.97 -7.61 23.04
C GLU A 185 27.74 -8.36 23.59
N ALA A 186 27.84 -8.89 24.81
CA ALA A 186 26.72 -9.55 25.48
C ALA A 186 25.55 -8.60 25.79
N GLU A 187 25.83 -7.38 26.27
CA GLU A 187 24.79 -6.39 26.51
C GLU A 187 24.10 -5.93 25.23
N VAL A 188 24.86 -5.62 24.17
CA VAL A 188 24.29 -5.17 22.89
C VAL A 188 23.43 -6.25 22.27
N SER A 189 23.91 -7.51 22.24
CA SER A 189 23.14 -8.63 21.70
C SER A 189 21.85 -8.84 22.49
N THR A 190 21.95 -8.94 23.83
CA THR A 190 20.79 -9.17 24.70
C THR A 190 19.78 -8.02 24.62
N MET A 191 20.25 -6.77 24.64
CA MET A 191 19.38 -5.60 24.53
C MET A 191 18.66 -5.57 23.19
N ARG A 192 19.36 -5.86 22.08
CA ARG A 192 18.77 -5.86 20.74
C ARG A 192 17.62 -6.87 20.64
N ASP A 193 17.80 -8.07 21.19
CA ASP A 193 16.77 -9.11 21.19
C ASP A 193 15.57 -8.73 22.07
N LEU A 194 15.82 -8.23 23.29
CA LEU A 194 14.77 -7.74 24.19
C LEU A 194 13.98 -6.57 23.56
N CYS A 195 14.68 -5.63 22.91
CA CYS A 195 14.05 -4.50 22.25
C CYS A 195 13.14 -4.95 21.11
N ARG A 196 13.57 -5.92 20.30
CA ARG A 196 12.75 -6.54 19.24
C ARG A 196 11.52 -7.23 19.81
N GLU A 197 11.66 -8.01 20.88
CA GLU A 197 10.56 -8.72 21.53
C GLU A 197 9.51 -7.77 22.14
N HIS A 198 9.96 -6.62 22.67
CA HIS A 198 9.11 -5.68 23.40
C HIS A 198 8.73 -4.42 22.61
N HIS A 199 8.98 -4.38 21.31
CA HIS A 199 8.66 -3.23 20.44
C HIS A 199 9.30 -1.91 20.91
N ILE A 200 10.57 -1.97 21.33
CA ILE A 200 11.38 -0.83 21.76
C ILE A 200 12.37 -0.50 20.64
N LEU A 201 12.47 0.76 20.25
CA LEU A 201 13.47 1.19 19.27
C LEU A 201 14.86 1.22 19.90
N PHE A 202 15.84 0.64 19.23
CA PHE A 202 17.20 0.45 19.73
C PHE A 202 18.23 1.06 18.77
N SER A 203 19.20 1.78 19.30
CA SER A 203 20.32 2.32 18.51
C SER A 203 21.62 2.22 19.30
N VAL A 204 22.69 1.82 18.61
CA VAL A 204 24.04 1.75 19.18
C VAL A 204 24.87 2.92 18.64
N ILE A 205 25.57 3.62 19.54
CA ILE A 205 26.51 4.69 19.17
C ILE A 205 27.91 4.26 19.58
N SER A 206 28.80 4.13 18.59
CA SER A 206 30.15 3.59 18.81
C SER A 206 31.26 4.63 18.64
N ASN A 207 30.99 5.82 18.08
CA ASN A 207 32.00 6.86 17.88
C ASN A 207 32.04 7.83 19.08
N PRO A 208 33.13 7.87 19.88
CA PRO A 208 33.24 8.77 21.02
C PRO A 208 33.25 10.26 20.65
N GLU A 209 33.84 10.64 19.52
CA GLU A 209 33.97 12.04 19.10
C GLU A 209 32.62 12.64 18.69
N ALA A 210 31.75 11.83 18.08
CA ALA A 210 30.42 12.22 17.65
C ALA A 210 29.32 11.87 18.66
N LEU A 211 29.67 11.40 19.87
CA LEU A 211 28.74 10.82 20.83
C LEU A 211 27.63 11.81 21.23
N LEU A 212 28.00 13.00 21.73
CA LEU A 212 27.03 13.98 22.21
C LEU A 212 26.12 14.51 21.08
N PRO A 213 26.64 14.97 19.93
CA PRO A 213 25.80 15.39 18.80
C PRO A 213 24.82 14.31 18.36
N ARG A 214 25.29 13.07 18.18
CA ARG A 214 24.42 11.96 17.72
C ARG A 214 23.35 11.60 18.73
N VAL A 215 23.67 11.57 20.02
CA VAL A 215 22.68 11.33 21.08
C VAL A 215 21.65 12.45 21.11
N LEU A 216 22.08 13.70 20.96
CA LEU A 216 21.19 14.85 20.94
C LEU A 216 20.22 14.79 19.76
N ASP A 217 20.73 14.50 18.55
CA ASP A 217 19.91 14.36 17.34
C ASP A 217 18.85 13.26 17.49
N LEU A 218 19.22 12.09 18.04
CA LEU A 218 18.29 11.01 18.31
C LEU A 218 17.22 11.41 19.34
N ILE A 219 17.61 12.06 20.44
CA ILE A 219 16.67 12.51 21.48
C ILE A 219 15.68 13.55 20.92
N LEU A 220 16.17 14.50 20.13
CA LEU A 220 15.33 15.51 19.47
C LEU A 220 14.40 14.87 18.43
N HIS A 221 14.86 13.84 17.73
CA HIS A 221 14.02 13.04 16.85
C HIS A 221 12.92 12.30 17.64
N PHE A 222 13.27 11.59 18.71
CA PHE A 222 12.32 10.84 19.54
C PHE A 222 11.34 11.72 20.32
N GLN A 223 11.63 13.03 20.45
CA GLN A 223 10.74 13.98 21.10
C GLN A 223 9.35 14.04 20.45
N HIS A 224 9.28 13.87 19.13
CA HIS A 224 8.04 13.94 18.38
C HIS A 224 7.66 12.52 17.98
N PRO A 225 6.81 11.81 18.76
CA PRO A 225 6.42 10.45 18.41
C PRO A 225 5.81 10.48 17.02
N ILE A 226 6.44 9.78 16.08
CA ILE A 226 5.88 9.66 14.75
C ILE A 226 4.75 8.63 14.85
N THR A 227 3.52 9.14 14.91
CA THR A 227 2.31 8.32 14.85
C THR A 227 2.08 7.89 13.40
N ALA A 228 1.25 6.87 13.20
CA ALA A 228 0.84 6.48 11.85
C ALA A 228 0.23 7.67 11.07
N GLU A 229 -0.54 8.51 11.75
CA GLU A 229 -1.17 9.71 11.19
C GLU A 229 -0.13 10.78 10.78
N SER A 230 0.83 11.09 11.66
CA SER A 230 1.84 12.11 11.34
C SER A 230 2.84 11.61 10.30
N ASN A 231 3.14 10.30 10.28
CA ASN A 231 3.91 9.66 9.21
C ASN A 231 3.20 9.80 7.87
N LEU A 232 1.90 9.48 7.84
CA LEU A 232 1.10 9.58 6.62
C LEU A 232 1.06 11.02 6.14
N ALA A 233 0.77 12.00 7.00
CA ALA A 233 0.73 13.41 6.62
C ALA A 233 2.05 13.90 5.97
N ARG A 234 3.21 13.44 6.46
CA ARG A 234 4.51 13.75 5.86
C ARG A 234 4.68 13.13 4.48
N VAL A 235 4.25 11.88 4.31
CA VAL A 235 4.27 11.19 3.02
C VAL A 235 3.32 11.85 2.02
N GLN A 236 2.13 12.25 2.46
CA GLN A 236 1.15 12.96 1.62
C GLN A 236 1.69 14.32 1.18
N ALA A 237 2.32 15.08 2.10
CA ALA A 237 3.00 16.31 1.73
C ALA A 237 4.10 16.08 0.69
N LYS A 238 4.87 14.98 0.82
CA LYS A 238 5.88 14.61 -0.18
C LYS A 238 5.27 14.26 -1.54
N LEU A 239 4.12 13.59 -1.54
CA LEU A 239 3.38 13.29 -2.75
C LEU A 239 2.87 14.57 -3.42
N ASP A 240 2.31 15.51 -2.65
CA ASP A 240 1.82 16.79 -3.16
C ASP A 240 2.95 17.62 -3.76
N GLU A 241 4.14 17.64 -3.14
CA GLU A 241 5.35 18.24 -3.71
C GLU A 241 5.68 17.66 -5.10
N ILE A 242 5.64 16.32 -5.22
CA ILE A 242 5.92 15.61 -6.47
C ILE A 242 4.86 15.90 -7.54
N LEU A 243 3.59 16.00 -7.16
CA LEU A 243 2.49 16.33 -8.08
C LEU A 243 2.50 17.80 -8.51
N ALA A 244 3.01 18.70 -7.66
CA ALA A 244 3.13 20.12 -7.96
C ALA A 244 4.31 20.47 -8.89
N LEU A 245 5.18 19.51 -9.22
CA LEU A 245 6.34 19.74 -10.09
C LEU A 245 5.91 20.23 -11.50
N PRO A 246 6.68 21.16 -12.12
CA PRO A 246 6.38 21.66 -13.45
C PRO A 246 6.25 20.55 -14.49
N GLY A 247 5.17 20.60 -15.28
CA GLY A 247 4.90 19.62 -16.32
C GLY A 247 3.94 18.49 -15.93
N ARG A 248 3.45 18.48 -14.66
CA ARG A 248 2.50 17.49 -14.14
C ARG A 248 1.06 18.01 -13.97
N TYR A 249 0.72 19.16 -14.55
CA TYR A 249 -0.58 19.83 -14.37
C TYR A 249 -1.76 19.16 -15.09
N ASN A 250 -1.50 18.26 -16.04
CA ASN A 250 -2.52 17.58 -16.85
C ASN A 250 -2.46 16.06 -16.68
N LEU A 251 -2.00 15.57 -15.52
CA LEU A 251 -1.98 14.14 -15.25
C LEU A 251 -3.41 13.58 -15.25
N GLU A 252 -3.57 12.47 -15.98
CA GLU A 252 -4.80 11.70 -16.10
C GLU A 252 -4.60 10.27 -15.59
N THR A 253 -3.40 9.72 -15.79
CA THR A 253 -3.01 8.37 -15.37
C THR A 253 -1.68 8.42 -14.61
N VAL A 254 -1.53 7.60 -13.59
CA VAL A 254 -0.26 7.45 -12.86
C VAL A 254 0.07 5.98 -12.63
N LEU A 255 1.33 5.61 -12.89
CA LEU A 255 1.88 4.31 -12.57
C LEU A 255 2.59 4.41 -11.22
N VAL A 256 2.11 3.65 -10.24
CA VAL A 256 2.70 3.52 -8.91
C VAL A 256 3.41 2.17 -8.88
N MET A 257 4.72 2.18 -8.72
CA MET A 257 5.54 0.96 -8.77
C MET A 257 6.31 0.80 -7.47
N ASP A 258 6.36 -0.42 -6.93
CA ASP A 258 7.38 -0.74 -5.95
C ASP A 258 8.78 -0.71 -6.59
N GLY A 259 9.83 -0.60 -5.78
CA GLY A 259 11.21 -0.62 -6.22
C GLY A 259 11.77 -2.04 -6.38
N ASP A 260 12.22 -2.60 -5.25
CA ASP A 260 12.95 -3.87 -5.19
C ASP A 260 12.10 -5.01 -5.75
N LYS A 261 12.72 -5.93 -6.51
CA LYS A 261 12.04 -7.08 -7.16
C LYS A 261 10.89 -6.72 -8.12
N THR A 262 10.60 -5.44 -8.33
CA THR A 262 9.56 -4.90 -9.21
C THR A 262 10.17 -4.18 -10.41
N LEU A 263 11.05 -3.20 -10.18
CA LEU A 263 11.77 -2.50 -11.25
C LEU A 263 13.05 -3.22 -11.68
N ALA A 264 13.62 -4.01 -10.78
CA ALA A 264 14.84 -4.80 -10.97
C ALA A 264 14.74 -6.10 -10.17
N ALA A 265 15.54 -7.11 -10.47
CA ALA A 265 15.48 -8.40 -9.76
C ALA A 265 16.10 -8.34 -8.35
N GLU A 266 16.94 -7.34 -8.13
CA GLU A 266 17.74 -7.16 -6.93
C GLU A 266 16.92 -6.60 -5.76
N ASP A 267 17.36 -6.95 -4.54
CA ASP A 267 16.91 -6.35 -3.28
C ASP A 267 17.97 -5.33 -2.85
N THR A 268 17.63 -4.04 -2.95
CA THR A 268 18.59 -2.96 -2.73
C THR A 268 19.01 -2.85 -1.28
N GLY A 269 18.12 -3.22 -0.35
CA GLY A 269 18.45 -3.32 1.07
C GLY A 269 19.49 -4.40 1.33
N ALA A 270 19.32 -5.60 0.76
CA ALA A 270 20.28 -6.68 0.87
C ALA A 270 21.65 -6.29 0.28
N LEU A 271 21.67 -5.72 -0.93
CA LEU A 271 22.90 -5.25 -1.57
C LEU A 271 23.63 -4.18 -0.75
N PHE A 272 22.89 -3.28 -0.11
CA PHE A 272 23.47 -2.25 0.76
C PHE A 272 24.24 -2.88 1.92
N TRP A 273 23.64 -3.83 2.62
CA TRP A 273 24.29 -4.52 3.75
C TRP A 273 25.44 -5.44 3.30
N GLU A 274 25.33 -6.07 2.13
CA GLU A 274 26.43 -6.83 1.53
C GLU A 274 27.64 -5.93 1.20
N THR A 275 27.39 -4.74 0.66
CA THR A 275 28.44 -3.76 0.35
C THR A 275 29.15 -3.29 1.63
N ILE A 276 28.40 -3.08 2.71
CA ILE A 276 28.97 -2.78 4.03
C ILE A 276 29.82 -3.95 4.55
N ALA A 277 29.32 -5.18 4.45
CA ALA A 277 30.06 -6.36 4.93
C ALA A 277 31.38 -6.56 4.17
N GLN A 278 31.43 -6.24 2.87
CA GLN A 278 32.65 -6.29 2.07
C GLN A 278 33.68 -5.22 2.48
N THR A 279 33.22 -4.02 2.81
CA THR A 279 34.11 -2.92 3.27
C THR A 279 34.49 -3.03 4.74
N ARG A 280 33.68 -3.72 5.56
CA ARG A 280 33.90 -3.93 7.00
C ARG A 280 33.63 -5.40 7.39
N PRO A 281 34.59 -6.31 7.16
CA PRO A 281 34.41 -7.76 7.41
C PRO A 281 34.08 -8.10 8.87
N SER A 282 34.41 -7.23 9.83
CA SER A 282 34.08 -7.39 11.25
C SER A 282 32.57 -7.29 11.57
N LEU A 283 31.76 -6.79 10.63
CA LEU A 283 30.30 -6.69 10.73
C LEU A 283 29.56 -7.81 9.97
N ALA A 284 30.29 -8.78 9.39
CA ALA A 284 29.77 -9.73 8.39
C ALA A 284 28.89 -10.87 8.94
N THR A 285 28.39 -10.77 10.18
CA THR A 285 27.55 -11.81 10.77
C THR A 285 26.07 -11.46 10.62
N ARG A 286 25.46 -12.02 9.57
CA ARG A 286 24.01 -12.02 9.22
C ARG A 286 23.45 -10.68 8.71
N SER A 287 22.46 -10.77 7.80
CA SER A 287 21.77 -9.60 7.25
C SER A 287 20.91 -8.94 8.34
N PRO A 288 21.21 -7.70 8.79
CA PRO A 288 20.54 -7.07 9.91
C PRO A 288 19.03 -6.92 9.71
N LEU A 289 18.60 -6.70 8.47
CA LEU A 289 17.18 -6.58 8.12
C LEU A 289 16.45 -7.92 8.15
N GLN A 290 17.08 -9.01 7.71
CA GLN A 290 16.45 -10.34 7.78
C GLN A 290 16.19 -10.74 9.23
N GLU A 291 17.12 -10.45 10.14
CA GLU A 291 16.89 -10.68 11.57
C GLU A 291 15.80 -9.78 12.14
N LEU A 292 15.75 -8.52 11.70
CA LEU A 292 14.75 -7.56 12.15
C LEU A 292 13.34 -7.98 11.73
N PHE A 293 13.11 -8.21 10.44
CA PHE A 293 11.80 -8.58 9.90
C PHE A 293 11.41 -10.03 10.23
N GLY A 294 12.38 -10.89 10.53
CA GLY A 294 12.16 -12.24 11.05
C GLY A 294 11.88 -12.31 12.56
N SER A 295 12.01 -11.20 13.28
CA SER A 295 11.68 -11.09 14.71
C SER A 295 10.17 -10.94 14.93
N PRO A 296 9.69 -10.95 16.19
CA PRO A 296 8.28 -10.68 16.51
C PRO A 296 7.76 -9.32 15.98
N LEU A 297 8.65 -8.39 15.64
CA LEU A 297 8.27 -7.12 15.00
C LEU A 297 7.65 -7.31 13.62
N GLY A 298 7.96 -8.40 12.91
CA GLY A 298 7.53 -8.65 11.54
C GLY A 298 7.76 -7.43 10.64
N TYR A 299 6.79 -7.13 9.78
CA TYR A 299 6.76 -5.93 8.94
C TYR A 299 5.91 -4.80 9.55
N SER A 300 6.04 -4.56 10.85
CA SER A 300 5.33 -3.47 11.54
C SER A 300 5.96 -2.09 11.26
N ASP A 301 5.22 -1.00 11.54
CA ASP A 301 5.74 0.37 11.49
C ASP A 301 7.01 0.53 12.37
N THR A 302 7.00 -0.07 13.56
CA THR A 302 8.18 -0.10 14.46
C THR A 302 9.38 -0.80 13.80
N ALA A 303 9.17 -1.88 13.05
CA ALA A 303 10.25 -2.56 12.32
C ALA A 303 10.87 -1.63 11.27
N PHE A 304 10.06 -0.93 10.48
CA PHE A 304 10.59 0.00 9.47
C PHE A 304 11.35 1.18 10.09
N ARG A 305 10.89 1.71 11.23
CA ARG A 305 11.64 2.72 12.00
C ARG A 305 12.96 2.17 12.54
N GLN A 306 12.94 0.94 13.04
CA GLN A 306 14.15 0.27 13.51
C GLN A 306 15.14 0.04 12.37
N ALA A 307 14.66 -0.24 11.15
CA ALA A 307 15.51 -0.35 9.97
C ALA A 307 16.23 0.97 9.66
N THR A 308 15.54 2.12 9.75
CA THR A 308 16.16 3.45 9.66
C THR A 308 17.29 3.62 10.68
N LEU A 309 17.05 3.25 11.94
CA LEU A 309 18.09 3.35 12.99
C LEU A 309 19.30 2.44 12.73
N LEU A 310 19.10 1.27 12.10
CA LEU A 310 20.22 0.41 11.70
C LEU A 310 21.09 1.09 10.63
N TYR A 311 20.49 1.76 9.65
CA TYR A 311 21.25 2.51 8.64
C TYR A 311 22.03 3.68 9.24
N GLU A 312 21.42 4.41 10.19
CA GLU A 312 22.08 5.46 10.97
C GLU A 312 23.25 4.94 11.81
N GLU A 313 23.09 3.74 12.41
CA GLU A 313 24.14 3.08 13.19
C GLU A 313 25.33 2.65 12.31
N ALA A 314 25.05 2.14 11.10
CA ALA A 314 26.07 1.58 10.25
C ALA A 314 26.90 2.61 9.48
N THR A 315 26.31 3.78 9.17
CA THR A 315 26.88 4.76 8.25
C THR A 315 26.60 6.21 8.65
N ASP A 316 27.62 7.06 8.59
CA ASP A 316 27.43 8.51 8.52
C ASP A 316 26.89 8.94 7.14
N ASP A 317 26.62 10.23 6.96
CA ASP A 317 25.93 10.73 5.76
C ASP A 317 26.77 10.56 4.48
N GLU A 318 28.09 10.76 4.56
CA GLU A 318 29.00 10.60 3.42
C GLU A 318 29.16 9.13 3.03
N GLN A 319 29.31 8.26 4.03
CA GLN A 319 29.36 6.81 3.83
C GLN A 319 28.05 6.30 3.26
N PHE A 320 26.91 6.75 3.78
CA PHE A 320 25.59 6.36 3.28
C PHE A 320 25.41 6.71 1.81
N GLU A 321 25.74 7.95 1.40
CA GLU A 321 25.69 8.36 0.00
C GLU A 321 26.61 7.51 -0.88
N THR A 322 27.84 7.24 -0.44
CA THR A 322 28.81 6.40 -1.16
C THR A 322 28.29 4.98 -1.34
N MET A 323 27.70 4.39 -0.30
CA MET A 323 27.08 3.06 -0.37
C MET A 323 25.88 3.07 -1.33
N CYS A 324 25.03 4.10 -1.28
CA CYS A 324 23.91 4.22 -2.21
C CYS A 324 24.37 4.33 -3.68
N ASP A 325 25.47 5.04 -3.96
CA ASP A 325 26.05 5.09 -5.32
C ASP A 325 26.61 3.73 -5.77
N ALA A 326 27.26 3.00 -4.87
CA ALA A 326 27.77 1.66 -5.15
C ALA A 326 26.63 0.68 -5.47
N VAL A 327 25.58 0.65 -4.63
CA VAL A 327 24.40 -0.21 -4.85
C VAL A 327 23.67 0.19 -6.13
N ALA A 328 23.42 1.49 -6.35
CA ALA A 328 22.77 1.95 -7.57
C ALA A 328 23.58 1.61 -8.84
N SER A 329 24.90 1.42 -8.71
CA SER A 329 25.76 0.99 -9.82
C SER A 329 25.63 -0.49 -10.16
N SER A 330 25.27 -1.33 -9.20
CA SER A 330 25.10 -2.78 -9.41
C SER A 330 23.68 -3.18 -9.81
N VAL A 331 22.69 -2.32 -9.62
CA VAL A 331 21.28 -2.61 -9.96
C VAL A 331 21.06 -2.53 -11.47
N VAL A 332 20.46 -3.57 -12.05
CA VAL A 332 20.08 -3.64 -13.46
C VAL A 332 18.56 -3.67 -13.58
N MET A 333 17.97 -2.56 -14.03
CA MET A 333 16.52 -2.49 -14.24
C MET A 333 16.06 -3.46 -15.33
N HIS A 334 14.86 -4.01 -15.16
CA HIS A 334 14.23 -4.83 -16.18
C HIS A 334 14.03 -4.04 -17.49
N PRO A 335 14.49 -4.55 -18.64
CA PRO A 335 14.39 -3.85 -19.92
C PRO A 335 12.96 -3.45 -20.30
N ASP A 336 11.99 -4.32 -20.00
CA ASP A 336 10.56 -4.09 -20.27
C ASP A 336 10.01 -2.92 -19.45
N VAL A 337 10.37 -2.86 -18.17
CA VAL A 337 9.99 -1.76 -17.26
C VAL A 337 10.65 -0.45 -17.70
N MET A 338 11.92 -0.49 -18.08
CA MET A 338 12.64 0.68 -18.59
C MET A 338 11.99 1.22 -19.88
N SER A 339 11.61 0.34 -20.80
CA SER A 339 10.90 0.72 -22.04
C SER A 339 9.56 1.37 -21.72
N LEU A 340 8.78 0.80 -20.79
CA LEU A 340 7.51 1.37 -20.34
C LEU A 340 7.69 2.76 -19.71
N LEU A 341 8.67 2.94 -18.82
CA LEU A 341 8.92 4.23 -18.16
C LEU A 341 9.41 5.30 -19.14
N ARG A 342 10.19 4.93 -20.16
CA ARG A 342 10.58 5.84 -21.25
C ARG A 342 9.38 6.27 -22.08
N LEU A 343 8.50 5.34 -22.41
CA LEU A 343 7.26 5.66 -23.11
C LEU A 343 6.38 6.59 -22.27
N VAL A 344 6.18 6.30 -20.98
CA VAL A 344 5.43 7.17 -20.06
C VAL A 344 6.02 8.57 -20.02
N ALA A 345 7.34 8.71 -20.03
CA ALA A 345 8.01 10.00 -20.05
C ALA A 345 7.74 10.85 -21.33
N GLU A 346 7.30 10.24 -22.42
CA GLU A 346 6.92 10.94 -23.66
C GLU A 346 5.49 11.51 -23.60
N HIS A 347 4.65 11.01 -22.68
CA HIS A 347 3.23 11.39 -22.54
C HIS A 347 2.99 12.28 -21.33
N ARG A 348 2.71 13.57 -21.56
CA ARG A 348 2.54 14.57 -20.47
C ARG A 348 1.35 14.30 -19.53
N HIS A 349 0.35 13.54 -19.98
CA HIS A 349 -0.82 13.18 -19.19
C HIS A 349 -0.65 11.87 -18.41
N VAL A 350 0.51 11.22 -18.52
CA VAL A 350 0.83 10.00 -17.78
C VAL A 350 2.04 10.25 -16.88
N GLY A 351 1.90 9.90 -15.60
CA GLY A 351 2.95 10.03 -14.60
C GLY A 351 3.46 8.69 -14.11
N ALA A 352 4.66 8.69 -13.51
CA ALA A 352 5.19 7.53 -12.81
C ALA A 352 5.75 7.93 -11.43
N LEU A 353 5.55 7.04 -10.47
CA LEU A 353 5.94 7.18 -9.08
C LEU A 353 6.47 5.84 -8.55
N VAL A 354 7.69 5.83 -8.04
CA VAL A 354 8.24 4.70 -7.29
C VAL A 354 7.91 4.91 -5.83
N VAL A 355 7.27 3.93 -5.20
CA VAL A 355 6.94 3.92 -3.78
C VAL A 355 7.55 2.69 -3.15
N THR A 356 8.61 2.84 -2.35
CA THR A 356 9.39 1.72 -1.82
C THR A 356 9.42 1.72 -0.30
N CYS A 357 9.30 0.53 0.30
CA CYS A 357 9.57 0.34 1.74
C CYS A 357 11.08 0.29 2.06
N GLY A 358 11.92 0.18 1.03
CA GLY A 358 13.37 0.14 1.12
C GLY A 358 14.02 1.53 1.01
N LEU A 359 15.26 1.56 0.53
CA LEU A 359 16.08 2.77 0.44
C LEU A 359 15.66 3.64 -0.74
N GLY A 360 14.86 4.69 -0.50
CA GLY A 360 14.40 5.63 -1.53
C GLY A 360 15.57 6.27 -2.28
N ARG A 361 16.63 6.64 -1.55
CA ARG A 361 17.83 7.27 -2.12
C ARG A 361 18.56 6.40 -3.16
N VAL A 362 18.55 5.08 -3.00
CA VAL A 362 19.12 4.17 -4.01
C VAL A 362 18.31 4.24 -5.30
N TRP A 363 16.98 4.20 -5.19
CA TRP A 363 16.09 4.26 -6.35
C TRP A 363 16.15 5.61 -7.09
N GLU A 364 16.32 6.72 -6.37
CA GLU A 364 16.61 8.02 -6.99
C GLU A 364 17.86 7.97 -7.87
N LYS A 365 18.96 7.40 -7.36
CA LYS A 365 20.23 7.25 -8.08
C LYS A 365 20.11 6.28 -9.26
N VAL A 366 19.42 5.14 -9.09
CA VAL A 366 19.15 4.18 -10.18
C VAL A 366 18.40 4.85 -11.33
N LEU A 367 17.32 5.58 -11.02
CA LEU A 367 16.54 6.31 -12.04
C LEU A 367 17.36 7.44 -12.68
N GLN A 368 18.19 8.15 -11.91
CA GLN A 368 19.08 9.19 -12.43
C GLN A 368 20.05 8.64 -13.48
N ARG A 369 20.65 7.48 -13.23
CA ARG A 369 21.58 6.82 -14.19
C ARG A 369 20.91 6.47 -15.50
N HIS A 370 19.61 6.19 -15.48
CA HIS A 370 18.82 5.87 -16.67
C HIS A 370 18.14 7.11 -17.30
N GLY A 371 18.40 8.31 -16.78
CA GLY A 371 17.83 9.57 -17.29
C GLY A 371 16.35 9.79 -16.93
N LEU A 372 15.83 9.05 -15.95
CA LEU A 372 14.41 9.03 -15.57
C LEU A 372 14.08 9.84 -14.32
N SER A 373 15.08 10.40 -13.61
CA SER A 373 14.87 11.11 -12.34
C SER A 373 14.02 12.39 -12.45
N LYS A 374 13.86 12.95 -13.65
CA LYS A 374 12.99 14.12 -13.88
C LYS A 374 11.54 13.75 -14.13
N THR A 375 11.29 12.52 -14.59
CA THR A 375 9.97 12.06 -15.06
C THR A 375 9.32 11.11 -14.07
N VAL A 376 10.12 10.35 -13.33
CA VAL A 376 9.66 9.39 -12.31
C VAL A 376 9.95 9.97 -10.92
N GLY A 377 8.91 10.14 -10.10
CA GLY A 377 9.07 10.56 -8.70
C GLY A 377 9.44 9.38 -7.81
N VAL A 378 10.06 9.61 -6.67
CA VAL A 378 10.38 8.57 -5.68
C VAL A 378 9.85 8.97 -4.31
N ILE A 379 9.17 8.04 -3.64
CA ILE A 379 8.80 8.10 -2.23
C ILE A 379 9.35 6.86 -1.57
N GLY A 380 10.42 7.03 -0.80
CA GLY A 380 11.04 5.99 0.01
C GLY A 380 11.82 6.65 1.15
N GLY A 381 11.97 5.93 2.26
CA GLY A 381 12.77 6.40 3.38
C GLY A 381 14.20 5.86 3.34
N GLY A 382 14.85 5.85 4.49
CA GLY A 382 16.18 5.27 4.68
C GLY A 382 16.98 5.94 5.79
N ARG A 383 16.75 7.24 6.01
CA ARG A 383 17.40 8.07 7.03
C ARG A 383 16.39 8.76 7.93
N ILE A 384 16.84 9.19 9.09
CA ILE A 384 16.03 10.01 10.00
C ILE A 384 15.65 11.33 9.33
N SER A 385 16.56 11.90 8.53
CA SER A 385 16.36 13.15 7.78
C SER A 385 15.21 13.10 6.79
N ASP A 386 14.83 11.92 6.30
CA ASP A 386 13.69 11.75 5.39
C ASP A 386 12.36 12.05 6.11
N GLY A 387 12.33 11.86 7.44
CA GLY A 387 11.21 12.24 8.29
C GLY A 387 10.01 11.30 8.25
N PHE A 388 10.02 10.25 7.42
CA PHE A 388 8.94 9.26 7.35
C PHE A 388 9.48 7.86 7.00
N VAL A 389 8.64 6.85 7.21
CA VAL A 389 8.84 5.49 6.72
C VAL A 389 7.69 5.07 5.81
N VAL A 390 7.97 4.21 4.82
CA VAL A 390 6.96 3.69 3.91
C VAL A 390 6.64 2.26 4.31
N THR A 391 5.37 2.01 4.63
CA THR A 391 4.83 0.69 4.96
C THR A 391 3.78 0.28 3.93
N ALA A 392 3.28 -0.96 4.00
CA ALA A 392 2.19 -1.43 3.14
C ALA A 392 0.93 -0.54 3.23
N ALA A 393 0.59 -0.07 4.43
CA ALA A 393 -0.54 0.83 4.65
C ALA A 393 -0.30 2.22 4.04
N VAL A 394 0.94 2.73 4.10
CA VAL A 394 1.31 4.00 3.47
C VAL A 394 1.25 3.90 1.95
N LYS A 395 1.71 2.79 1.35
CA LYS A 395 1.59 2.54 -0.09
C LYS A 395 0.13 2.58 -0.54
N ALA A 396 -0.77 1.92 0.20
CA ALA A 396 -2.20 1.96 -0.07
C ALA A 396 -2.79 3.39 0.04
N ALA A 397 -2.39 4.13 1.08
CA ALA A 397 -2.86 5.50 1.28
C ALA A 397 -2.42 6.45 0.15
N ILE A 398 -1.20 6.28 -0.39
CA ILE A 398 -0.73 7.02 -1.58
C ILE A 398 -1.63 6.73 -2.78
N VAL A 399 -1.91 5.45 -3.08
CA VAL A 399 -2.79 5.08 -4.19
C VAL A 399 -4.20 5.62 -3.99
N SER A 400 -4.73 5.55 -2.76
CA SER A 400 -6.03 6.08 -2.40
C SER A 400 -6.11 7.59 -2.61
N GLN A 401 -5.10 8.37 -2.20
CA GLN A 401 -5.05 9.81 -2.43
C GLN A 401 -4.98 10.15 -3.93
N LEU A 402 -4.11 9.46 -4.68
CA LEU A 402 -4.00 9.65 -6.14
C LEU A 402 -5.35 9.40 -6.84
N ARG A 403 -6.05 8.34 -6.43
CA ARG A 403 -7.31 7.91 -7.04
C ARG A 403 -8.50 8.77 -6.61
N ASN A 404 -8.62 9.08 -5.33
CA ASN A 404 -9.82 9.70 -4.76
C ASN A 404 -9.72 11.23 -4.70
N ASP A 405 -8.57 11.76 -4.33
CA ASP A 405 -8.38 13.20 -4.12
C ASP A 405 -7.89 13.87 -5.41
N ALA A 406 -6.82 13.32 -6.02
CA ALA A 406 -6.29 13.81 -7.29
C ALA A 406 -7.08 13.31 -8.52
N ARG A 407 -8.01 12.36 -8.33
CA ARG A 407 -8.88 11.79 -9.38
C ARG A 407 -8.13 11.22 -10.58
N LEU A 408 -6.95 10.64 -10.34
CA LEU A 408 -6.12 10.01 -11.37
C LEU A 408 -6.50 8.53 -11.53
N TYR A 409 -6.32 8.02 -12.74
CA TYR A 409 -6.40 6.58 -13.00
C TYR A 409 -5.09 5.92 -12.56
N VAL A 410 -5.14 5.00 -11.59
CA VAL A 410 -3.93 4.45 -10.97
C VAL A 410 -3.66 3.02 -11.44
N TRP A 411 -2.47 2.80 -11.99
CA TRP A 411 -1.90 1.46 -12.17
C TRP A 411 -0.90 1.19 -11.06
N ALA A 412 -1.03 0.08 -10.34
CA ALA A 412 -0.09 -0.32 -9.31
C ALA A 412 0.69 -1.58 -9.73
N PHE A 413 1.99 -1.59 -9.44
CA PHE A 413 2.92 -2.70 -9.72
C PHE A 413 3.66 -3.09 -8.44
N GLY A 414 3.70 -4.39 -8.13
CA GLY A 414 4.46 -4.90 -6.98
C GLY A 414 4.65 -6.41 -7.01
N ASP A 415 5.60 -6.92 -6.24
CA ASP A 415 6.01 -8.34 -6.26
C ASP A 415 5.70 -9.10 -4.96
N SER A 416 5.33 -8.38 -3.89
CA SER A 416 5.31 -8.90 -2.52
C SER A 416 3.98 -8.63 -1.79
N PRO A 417 3.74 -9.31 -0.64
CA PRO A 417 2.55 -9.03 0.18
C PRO A 417 2.47 -7.59 0.70
N LEU A 418 3.60 -6.88 0.80
CA LEU A 418 3.63 -5.48 1.23
C LEU A 418 3.00 -4.55 0.18
N ASP A 419 2.92 -5.00 -1.06
CA ASP A 419 2.34 -4.24 -2.18
C ASP A 419 0.86 -4.55 -2.38
N LEU A 420 0.39 -5.67 -1.84
CA LEU A 420 -0.99 -6.12 -2.01
C LEU A 420 -2.02 -5.06 -1.59
N PRO A 421 -1.84 -4.29 -0.49
CA PRO A 421 -2.75 -3.20 -0.16
C PRO A 421 -2.79 -2.10 -1.24
N MET A 422 -1.66 -1.68 -1.82
CA MET A 422 -1.68 -0.67 -2.88
C MET A 422 -2.21 -1.21 -4.20
N LEU A 423 -1.99 -2.50 -4.49
CA LEU A 423 -2.58 -3.18 -5.64
C LEU A 423 -4.11 -3.25 -5.53
N LYS A 424 -4.66 -3.52 -4.33
CA LYS A 424 -6.11 -3.54 -4.07
C LYS A 424 -6.76 -2.17 -4.22
N GLU A 425 -6.06 -1.10 -3.84
CA GLU A 425 -6.57 0.27 -3.95
C GLU A 425 -6.58 0.81 -5.39
N ALA A 426 -5.73 0.26 -6.27
CA ALA A 426 -5.53 0.76 -7.63
C ALA A 426 -6.70 0.45 -8.56
N ASP A 427 -6.76 1.15 -9.69
CA ASP A 427 -7.71 0.85 -10.76
C ASP A 427 -7.27 -0.36 -11.60
N GLN A 428 -5.95 -0.53 -11.73
CA GLN A 428 -5.33 -1.69 -12.36
C GLN A 428 -4.19 -2.21 -11.50
N ALA A 429 -4.20 -3.50 -11.22
CA ALA A 429 -3.19 -4.17 -10.41
C ALA A 429 -2.36 -5.13 -11.24
N ILE A 430 -1.04 -4.94 -11.25
CA ILE A 430 -0.07 -5.78 -11.93
C ILE A 430 0.87 -6.41 -10.89
N VAL A 431 0.83 -7.73 -10.79
CA VAL A 431 1.77 -8.51 -9.99
C VAL A 431 3.03 -8.75 -10.83
N VAL A 432 4.17 -8.28 -10.35
CA VAL A 432 5.46 -8.56 -10.99
C VAL A 432 5.97 -9.92 -10.50
N VAL A 433 6.31 -10.79 -11.45
CA VAL A 433 6.73 -12.17 -11.16
C VAL A 433 8.17 -12.37 -11.61
N GLY A 434 9.05 -12.39 -10.62
CA GLY A 434 10.46 -12.73 -10.76
C GLY A 434 10.76 -14.23 -10.79
N ASP A 435 12.05 -14.55 -10.73
CA ASP A 435 12.56 -15.92 -10.65
C ASP A 435 11.97 -16.67 -9.44
N LYS A 436 11.50 -17.90 -9.67
CA LYS A 436 10.90 -18.75 -8.64
C LYS A 436 11.80 -18.98 -7.42
N ARG A 437 13.13 -18.90 -7.57
CA ARG A 437 14.10 -19.12 -6.49
C ARG A 437 14.24 -17.92 -5.56
N THR A 438 13.97 -16.70 -6.04
CA THR A 438 14.23 -15.45 -5.31
C THR A 438 12.96 -14.66 -5.01
N ARG A 439 11.87 -14.90 -5.75
CA ARG A 439 10.57 -14.27 -5.54
C ARG A 439 9.98 -14.62 -4.19
N SER A 440 9.20 -13.70 -3.62
CA SER A 440 8.53 -13.92 -2.33
C SER A 440 7.60 -15.14 -2.37
N SER A 441 7.81 -16.12 -1.48
CA SER A 441 6.96 -17.31 -1.37
C SER A 441 5.65 -17.00 -0.65
N SER A 442 5.63 -16.05 0.27
CA SER A 442 4.42 -15.64 1.01
C SER A 442 3.40 -14.91 0.13
N MET A 443 3.82 -14.38 -1.03
CA MET A 443 2.92 -13.74 -1.98
C MET A 443 1.90 -14.71 -2.59
N ASP A 444 2.24 -16.00 -2.76
CA ASP A 444 1.31 -16.96 -3.37
C ASP A 444 0.08 -17.21 -2.46
N GLU A 445 0.30 -17.32 -1.14
CA GLU A 445 -0.77 -17.47 -0.15
C GLU A 445 -1.61 -16.19 -0.03
N ALA A 446 -0.94 -15.03 0.04
CA ALA A 446 -1.61 -13.72 0.12
C ALA A 446 -2.49 -13.42 -1.11
N LEU A 447 -2.00 -13.75 -2.32
CA LEU A 447 -2.79 -13.63 -3.54
C LEU A 447 -3.97 -14.59 -3.57
N HIS A 448 -3.76 -15.84 -3.12
CA HIS A 448 -4.85 -16.81 -3.04
C HIS A 448 -5.98 -16.34 -2.13
N GLU A 449 -5.66 -15.81 -0.96
CA GLU A 449 -6.63 -15.24 -0.04
C GLU A 449 -7.35 -14.04 -0.65
N ALA A 450 -6.60 -13.06 -1.17
CA ALA A 450 -7.17 -11.86 -1.76
C ALA A 450 -8.12 -12.16 -2.94
N ILE A 451 -7.73 -13.06 -3.85
CA ILE A 451 -8.54 -13.41 -5.02
C ILE A 451 -9.81 -14.16 -4.59
N ARG A 452 -9.70 -15.11 -3.64
CA ARG A 452 -10.84 -15.96 -3.25
C ARG A 452 -11.81 -15.29 -2.28
N VAL A 453 -11.28 -14.58 -1.29
CA VAL A 453 -12.07 -14.03 -0.18
C VAL A 453 -12.52 -12.60 -0.49
N GLU A 454 -11.64 -11.80 -1.09
CA GLU A 454 -11.88 -10.37 -1.31
C GLU A 454 -12.27 -10.04 -2.77
N ASN A 455 -12.41 -11.06 -3.64
CA ASN A 455 -12.71 -10.92 -5.06
C ASN A 455 -11.72 -9.96 -5.77
N PHE A 456 -10.48 -9.94 -5.30
CA PHE A 456 -9.41 -9.15 -5.87
C PHE A 456 -9.07 -9.63 -7.28
N ARG A 457 -8.93 -8.70 -8.22
CA ARG A 457 -8.58 -8.98 -9.61
C ARG A 457 -7.28 -8.28 -9.96
N ALA A 458 -6.31 -9.05 -10.40
CA ALA A 458 -5.02 -8.56 -10.87
C ALA A 458 -4.60 -9.32 -12.12
N ARG A 459 -3.55 -8.82 -12.76
CA ARG A 459 -2.84 -9.49 -13.85
C ARG A 459 -1.39 -9.68 -13.44
N GLN A 460 -0.66 -10.56 -14.12
CA GLN A 460 0.76 -10.77 -13.86
C GLN A 460 1.62 -10.47 -15.08
N VAL A 461 2.81 -9.93 -14.80
CA VAL A 461 3.89 -9.80 -15.77
C VAL A 461 5.06 -10.66 -15.31
N LEU A 462 5.68 -11.38 -16.23
CA LEU A 462 6.84 -12.24 -15.97
C LEU A 462 8.11 -11.46 -16.31
N LEU A 463 8.93 -11.17 -15.30
CA LEU A 463 10.18 -10.41 -15.46
C LEU A 463 11.34 -11.18 -14.81
N PRO A 464 12.20 -11.85 -15.58
CA PRO A 464 12.22 -11.92 -17.04
C PRO A 464 11.12 -12.84 -17.60
N SER A 465 10.83 -12.74 -18.90
CA SER A 465 9.68 -13.40 -19.56
C SER A 465 9.70 -14.94 -19.48
N GLN A 466 10.86 -15.55 -19.24
CA GLN A 466 11.02 -16.98 -19.00
C GLN A 466 10.62 -17.43 -17.59
N SER A 467 10.33 -16.52 -16.66
CA SER A 467 9.92 -16.87 -15.30
C SER A 467 8.60 -17.63 -15.33
N PRO A 468 8.42 -18.69 -14.52
CA PRO A 468 7.15 -19.39 -14.47
C PRO A 468 6.07 -18.51 -13.83
N PRO A 469 4.82 -18.50 -14.35
CA PRO A 469 3.72 -17.76 -13.74
C PRO A 469 3.53 -18.02 -12.25
N ARG A 470 2.98 -17.03 -11.54
CA ARG A 470 2.34 -17.22 -10.24
C ARG A 470 0.91 -17.67 -10.48
N LEU A 471 0.46 -18.68 -9.72
CA LEU A 471 -0.88 -19.24 -9.86
C LEU A 471 -1.17 -19.70 -11.31
N ASP A 472 -2.45 -19.91 -11.64
CA ASP A 472 -2.88 -20.22 -12.99
C ASP A 472 -3.36 -18.97 -13.75
N ASP A 473 -3.30 -19.02 -15.08
CA ASP A 473 -3.61 -17.90 -15.97
C ASP A 473 -5.10 -17.50 -15.96
N GLU A 474 -5.98 -18.36 -15.42
CA GLU A 474 -7.39 -18.00 -15.22
C GLU A 474 -7.57 -17.07 -14.02
N LYS A 475 -6.88 -17.35 -12.91
CA LYS A 475 -6.94 -16.53 -11.69
C LYS A 475 -6.09 -15.28 -11.77
N LEU A 476 -4.95 -15.36 -12.45
CA LEU A 476 -4.01 -14.26 -12.59
C LEU A 476 -3.56 -14.15 -14.06
N PRO A 477 -4.33 -13.48 -14.92
CA PRO A 477 -4.06 -13.46 -16.36
C PRO A 477 -2.71 -12.82 -16.69
N LEU A 478 -2.05 -13.37 -17.70
CA LEU A 478 -0.75 -12.89 -18.17
C LEU A 478 -0.89 -11.60 -18.99
N VAL A 479 0.01 -10.65 -18.77
CA VAL A 479 0.21 -9.46 -19.61
C VAL A 479 1.67 -9.31 -19.98
N ARG A 480 1.91 -8.66 -21.13
CA ARG A 480 3.23 -8.22 -21.54
C ARG A 480 3.28 -6.70 -21.58
N LEU A 481 4.38 -6.11 -21.11
CA LEU A 481 4.53 -4.65 -21.07
C LEU A 481 4.82 -4.05 -22.45
N ASP A 482 5.21 -4.88 -23.42
CA ASP A 482 5.46 -4.51 -24.81
C ASP A 482 4.26 -4.78 -25.74
N ASP A 483 3.14 -5.28 -25.19
CA ASP A 483 1.91 -5.51 -25.94
C ASP A 483 1.22 -4.18 -26.29
N GLU A 484 0.84 -4.02 -27.55
CA GLU A 484 0.26 -2.77 -28.07
C GLU A 484 -1.06 -2.40 -27.38
N GLU A 485 -1.94 -3.37 -27.13
CA GLU A 485 -3.22 -3.15 -26.45
C GLU A 485 -3.00 -2.77 -24.98
N PHE A 486 -2.04 -3.41 -24.32
CA PHE A 486 -1.64 -3.07 -22.95
C PHE A 486 -1.10 -1.64 -22.87
N VAL A 487 -0.16 -1.29 -23.76
CA VAL A 487 0.44 0.03 -23.83
C VAL A 487 -0.61 1.11 -24.12
N GLU A 488 -1.46 0.89 -25.13
CA GLU A 488 -2.55 1.80 -25.48
C GLU A 488 -3.49 2.03 -24.27
N SER A 489 -3.77 0.98 -23.49
CA SER A 489 -4.61 1.10 -22.29
C SER A 489 -4.00 2.03 -21.21
N ILE A 490 -2.66 2.12 -21.14
CA ILE A 490 -1.95 3.02 -20.25
C ILE A 490 -1.96 4.44 -20.81
N VAL A 491 -1.53 4.62 -22.06
CA VAL A 491 -1.28 5.95 -22.64
C VAL A 491 -2.50 6.64 -23.23
N ARG A 492 -3.65 5.95 -23.36
CA ARG A 492 -4.88 6.60 -23.84
C ARG A 492 -5.32 7.73 -22.90
N HIS A 493 -5.83 8.80 -23.49
CA HIS A 493 -6.42 9.90 -22.73
C HIS A 493 -7.64 9.42 -21.93
N ARG A 494 -7.74 9.86 -20.67
CA ARG A 494 -8.91 9.73 -19.82
C ARG A 494 -9.72 11.01 -19.99
N HIS A 495 -10.57 11.02 -21.01
CA HIS A 495 -11.46 12.15 -21.22
C HIS A 495 -12.48 12.25 -20.07
N PRO A 496 -12.93 13.46 -19.73
CA PRO A 496 -14.14 13.65 -18.92
C PRO A 496 -15.28 12.82 -19.51
N VAL A 497 -16.18 12.31 -18.67
CA VAL A 497 -17.34 11.54 -19.12
C VAL A 497 -18.01 12.29 -20.28
N GLU A 498 -17.98 11.71 -21.46
CA GLU A 498 -18.59 12.33 -22.62
C GLU A 498 -20.09 12.07 -22.56
N ILE A 499 -20.84 13.12 -22.19
CA ILE A 499 -22.29 13.10 -22.04
C ILE A 499 -22.89 13.87 -23.19
N LEU A 500 -23.42 13.14 -24.17
CA LEU A 500 -24.14 13.71 -25.30
C LEU A 500 -25.64 13.60 -25.04
N HIS A 501 -26.37 14.70 -25.17
CA HIS A 501 -27.82 14.67 -25.01
C HIS A 501 -28.58 15.56 -25.97
N ALA A 502 -29.79 15.13 -26.32
CA ALA A 502 -30.67 15.84 -27.23
C ALA A 502 -31.67 16.78 -26.51
N THR A 503 -31.53 17.03 -25.20
CA THR A 503 -32.51 17.75 -24.35
C THR A 503 -33.13 18.98 -25.01
N ASP A 504 -32.31 19.84 -25.63
CA ASP A 504 -32.74 21.11 -26.23
C ASP A 504 -33.07 21.01 -27.73
N LYS A 505 -32.92 19.83 -28.35
CA LYS A 505 -33.20 19.60 -29.76
C LYS A 505 -34.71 19.51 -30.00
N THR A 506 -35.18 20.06 -31.11
CA THR A 506 -36.58 19.94 -31.55
C THR A 506 -37.00 18.48 -31.76
N ALA A 507 -36.10 17.65 -32.28
CA ALA A 507 -36.30 16.21 -32.43
C ALA A 507 -36.63 15.52 -31.10
N ALA A 508 -35.94 15.89 -30.00
CA ALA A 508 -36.20 15.32 -28.68
C ALA A 508 -37.60 15.65 -28.17
N LYS A 509 -38.12 16.86 -28.44
CA LYS A 509 -39.50 17.24 -28.09
C LYS A 509 -40.52 16.36 -28.81
N LEU A 510 -40.32 16.11 -30.10
CA LEU A 510 -41.20 15.26 -30.92
C LEU A 510 -41.14 13.79 -30.46
N LEU A 511 -39.93 13.26 -30.28
CA LEU A 511 -39.72 11.85 -29.90
C LEU A 511 -40.14 11.54 -28.46
N THR A 512 -40.02 12.52 -27.54
CA THR A 512 -40.43 12.36 -26.14
C THR A 512 -41.95 12.41 -25.95
N SER A 513 -42.69 13.10 -26.82
CA SER A 513 -44.14 13.28 -26.67
C SER A 513 -44.92 11.96 -26.58
N PRO A 514 -44.78 11.01 -27.53
CA PRO A 514 -45.52 9.74 -27.46
C PRO A 514 -45.06 8.83 -26.32
N THR A 515 -43.83 8.96 -25.82
CA THR A 515 -43.35 8.13 -24.69
C THR A 515 -43.95 8.59 -23.35
N ARG A 516 -44.38 9.85 -23.26
CA ARG A 516 -45.00 10.45 -22.07
C ARG A 516 -46.52 10.45 -22.09
N ASP A 517 -47.13 10.31 -23.27
CA ASP A 517 -48.58 10.29 -23.40
C ASP A 517 -49.16 9.04 -22.72
N ALA A 518 -49.94 9.24 -21.65
CA ALA A 518 -50.54 8.16 -20.88
C ALA A 518 -51.54 7.32 -21.68
N SER A 519 -52.08 7.86 -22.78
CA SER A 519 -52.97 7.13 -23.70
C SER A 519 -52.23 6.16 -24.62
N VAL A 520 -50.90 6.29 -24.73
CA VAL A 520 -50.06 5.42 -25.56
C VAL A 520 -49.47 4.29 -24.70
N ALA A 521 -49.72 3.04 -25.10
CA ALA A 521 -49.24 1.84 -24.41
C ALA A 521 -49.00 0.69 -25.38
N GLY A 522 -48.38 -0.39 -24.90
CA GLY A 522 -48.18 -1.61 -25.66
C GLY A 522 -47.36 -1.40 -26.95
N PRO A 523 -47.76 -1.99 -28.10
CA PRO A 523 -47.01 -1.89 -29.35
C PRO A 523 -46.72 -0.46 -29.81
N ALA A 524 -47.66 0.47 -29.63
CA ALA A 524 -47.47 1.87 -30.03
C ALA A 524 -46.38 2.56 -29.19
N LEU A 525 -46.35 2.29 -27.88
CA LEU A 525 -45.32 2.80 -26.99
C LEU A 525 -43.95 2.17 -27.30
N ARG A 526 -43.91 0.86 -27.58
CA ARG A 526 -42.67 0.18 -28.00
C ARG A 526 -42.10 0.80 -29.28
N ASN A 527 -42.96 1.07 -30.27
CA ASN A 527 -42.54 1.75 -31.50
C ASN A 527 -42.00 3.15 -31.23
N ALA A 528 -42.61 3.91 -30.32
CA ALA A 528 -42.09 5.22 -29.92
C ALA A 528 -40.67 5.12 -29.32
N HIS A 529 -40.41 4.14 -28.46
CA HIS A 529 -39.08 3.90 -27.91
C HIS A 529 -38.08 3.40 -28.98
N ALA A 530 -38.51 2.59 -29.94
CA ALA A 530 -37.66 2.19 -31.07
C ALA A 530 -37.25 3.40 -31.93
N CYS A 531 -38.16 4.33 -32.19
CA CYS A 531 -37.83 5.59 -32.88
C CYS A 531 -36.80 6.42 -32.12
N VAL A 532 -36.88 6.47 -30.78
CA VAL A 532 -35.86 7.10 -29.93
C VAL A 532 -34.51 6.42 -30.10
N GLY A 533 -34.47 5.09 -30.01
CA GLY A 533 -33.24 4.31 -30.16
C GLY A 533 -32.56 4.55 -31.51
N ARG A 534 -33.35 4.53 -32.58
CA ARG A 534 -32.88 4.83 -33.94
C ARG A 534 -32.26 6.22 -34.04
N TYR A 535 -32.96 7.24 -33.54
CA TYR A 535 -32.46 8.62 -33.56
C TYR A 535 -31.14 8.77 -32.80
N LEU A 536 -31.06 8.24 -31.57
CA LEU A 536 -29.86 8.34 -30.75
C LEU A 536 -28.68 7.58 -31.37
N ALA A 537 -28.94 6.41 -31.97
CA ALA A 537 -27.93 5.63 -32.68
C ALA A 537 -27.38 6.38 -33.91
N THR A 538 -28.28 6.91 -34.75
CA THR A 538 -27.91 7.59 -35.99
C THR A 538 -27.17 8.91 -35.76
N GLU A 539 -27.55 9.69 -34.76
CA GLU A 539 -26.98 11.04 -34.54
C GLU A 539 -25.82 11.01 -33.54
N PHE A 540 -26.03 10.44 -32.35
CA PHE A 540 -25.11 10.65 -31.22
C PHE A 540 -24.12 9.50 -31.03
N VAL A 541 -24.57 8.24 -31.19
CA VAL A 541 -23.66 7.09 -31.08
C VAL A 541 -22.67 7.06 -32.23
N SER A 542 -23.14 7.34 -33.45
CA SER A 542 -22.28 7.47 -34.64
C SER A 542 -21.27 8.61 -34.50
N GLN A 543 -21.67 9.75 -33.92
CA GLN A 543 -20.77 10.87 -33.61
C GLN A 543 -19.70 10.46 -32.60
N LEU A 544 -20.12 9.76 -31.53
CA LEU A 544 -19.26 9.38 -30.42
C LEU A 544 -18.25 8.28 -30.80
N ILE A 545 -18.69 7.25 -31.51
CA ILE A 545 -17.85 6.09 -31.87
C ILE A 545 -17.08 6.35 -33.17
N GLY A 546 -17.67 7.13 -34.08
CA GLY A 546 -17.18 7.36 -35.43
C GLY A 546 -17.72 6.34 -36.43
N LEU A 547 -17.51 6.65 -37.71
CA LEU A 547 -17.84 5.79 -38.83
C LEU A 547 -16.58 5.14 -39.40
N GLU A 548 -16.77 4.03 -40.11
CA GLU A 548 -15.78 3.41 -40.97
C GLU A 548 -16.32 3.26 -42.40
N GLU A 549 -15.40 3.26 -43.34
CA GLU A 549 -15.68 3.03 -44.76
C GLU A 549 -15.72 1.52 -45.04
N TYR A 550 -16.62 1.11 -45.94
CA TYR A 550 -16.65 -0.26 -46.46
C TYR A 550 -17.02 -0.30 -47.94
N ASP A 551 -16.60 -1.36 -48.63
CA ASP A 551 -16.86 -1.54 -50.05
C ASP A 551 -18.26 -2.11 -50.30
N MET A 552 -19.14 -1.31 -50.92
CA MET A 552 -20.49 -1.72 -51.29
C MET A 552 -20.70 -1.79 -52.81
N PRO A 553 -21.57 -2.68 -53.31
CA PRO A 553 -22.00 -2.67 -54.70
C PRO A 553 -22.88 -1.44 -54.98
N HIS A 554 -22.48 -0.61 -55.95
CA HIS A 554 -23.27 0.50 -56.42
C HIS A 554 -24.36 0.01 -57.38
N VAL A 555 -25.50 0.71 -57.42
CA VAL A 555 -26.62 0.37 -58.32
C VAL A 555 -26.25 0.43 -59.81
N GLN A 556 -25.13 1.07 -60.16
CA GLN A 556 -24.59 1.13 -61.53
C GLN A 556 -23.61 -0.03 -61.86
N GLY A 557 -23.47 -1.03 -60.97
CA GLY A 557 -22.71 -2.25 -61.23
C GLY A 557 -21.21 -2.20 -60.90
N HIS A 558 -20.69 -1.08 -60.40
CA HIS A 558 -19.33 -0.97 -59.87
C HIS A 558 -19.32 -1.01 -58.34
N ARG A 559 -18.13 -1.12 -57.71
CA ARG A 559 -18.01 -0.93 -56.25
C ARG A 559 -17.91 0.56 -55.90
N THR A 560 -18.39 0.93 -54.73
CA THR A 560 -18.30 2.29 -54.17
C THR A 560 -18.15 2.22 -52.66
N THR A 561 -17.73 3.31 -52.04
CA THR A 561 -17.62 3.43 -50.59
C THR A 561 -18.98 3.66 -49.93
N GLY A 562 -19.35 2.79 -49.00
CA GLY A 562 -20.41 2.99 -48.02
C GLY A 562 -19.83 3.35 -46.65
N HIS A 563 -20.70 3.74 -45.71
CA HIS A 563 -20.31 4.04 -44.34
C HIS A 563 -21.16 3.24 -43.36
N ARG A 564 -20.53 2.77 -42.29
CA ARG A 564 -21.18 2.06 -41.18
C ARG A 564 -20.53 2.43 -39.85
N LEU A 565 -21.05 1.94 -38.72
CA LEU A 565 -20.45 2.22 -37.43
C LEU A 565 -19.03 1.63 -37.38
N ARG A 566 -18.07 2.37 -36.84
CA ARG A 566 -16.71 1.84 -36.67
C ARG A 566 -16.73 0.62 -35.77
N GLY A 567 -16.23 -0.52 -36.27
CA GLY A 567 -16.26 -1.80 -35.55
C GLY A 567 -17.67 -2.35 -35.31
N GLU A 568 -18.61 -2.16 -36.25
CA GLU A 568 -20.01 -2.59 -36.08
C GLU A 568 -20.14 -4.09 -35.72
N GLN A 569 -19.41 -4.97 -36.41
CA GLN A 569 -19.39 -6.42 -36.15
C GLN A 569 -18.78 -6.79 -34.78
N GLN A 570 -17.97 -5.87 -34.23
CA GLN A 570 -17.31 -5.99 -32.93
C GLN A 570 -18.04 -5.16 -31.86
N THR A 571 -19.28 -4.76 -32.13
CA THR A 571 -20.16 -4.07 -31.20
C THR A 571 -21.23 -5.01 -30.67
N THR A 572 -21.42 -5.03 -29.35
CA THR A 572 -22.52 -5.75 -28.70
C THR A 572 -23.53 -4.76 -28.11
N ILE A 573 -24.80 -4.94 -28.45
CA ILE A 573 -25.95 -4.20 -27.94
C ILE A 573 -26.61 -5.03 -26.83
N ALA A 574 -26.57 -4.53 -25.60
CA ALA A 574 -27.25 -5.12 -24.46
C ALA A 574 -28.54 -4.35 -24.14
N ALA A 575 -29.68 -4.97 -24.41
CA ALA A 575 -30.98 -4.49 -23.99
C ALA A 575 -31.16 -4.74 -22.48
N LEU A 576 -31.21 -3.66 -21.70
CA LEU A 576 -31.46 -3.76 -20.25
C LEU A 576 -32.93 -4.02 -20.02
N MET A 577 -33.23 -5.24 -19.56
CA MET A 577 -34.60 -5.71 -19.49
C MET A 577 -35.32 -5.11 -18.29
N ARG A 578 -36.61 -4.81 -18.41
CA ARG A 578 -37.46 -4.96 -19.62
C ARG A 578 -37.61 -3.65 -20.40
N GLY A 579 -37.33 -2.51 -19.79
CA GLY A 579 -37.62 -1.19 -20.35
C GLY A 579 -36.77 -0.82 -21.57
N GLY A 580 -35.51 -1.27 -21.62
CA GLY A 580 -34.57 -0.94 -22.68
C GLY A 580 -34.82 -1.63 -24.02
N GLU A 581 -35.49 -2.78 -24.03
CA GLU A 581 -35.60 -3.65 -25.22
C GLU A 581 -36.15 -2.93 -26.47
N PRO A 582 -37.28 -2.21 -26.44
CA PRO A 582 -37.81 -1.58 -27.65
C PRO A 582 -36.87 -0.53 -28.22
N MET A 583 -36.13 0.18 -27.35
CA MET A 583 -35.13 1.15 -27.78
C MET A 583 -33.90 0.47 -28.36
N ALA A 584 -33.44 -0.62 -27.74
CA ALA A 584 -32.33 -1.41 -28.24
C ALA A 584 -32.61 -1.99 -29.63
N PHE A 585 -33.85 -2.43 -29.91
CA PHE A 585 -34.24 -2.83 -31.27
C PHE A 585 -34.09 -1.67 -32.26
N GLY A 586 -34.49 -0.47 -31.88
CA GLY A 586 -34.26 0.73 -32.68
C GLY A 586 -32.78 1.00 -32.98
N VAL A 587 -31.88 0.70 -32.04
CA VAL A 587 -30.42 0.78 -32.24
C VAL A 587 -29.93 -0.30 -33.21
N ASN A 588 -30.38 -1.54 -33.03
CA ASN A 588 -29.99 -2.66 -33.89
C ASN A 588 -30.48 -2.52 -35.33
N GLU A 589 -31.60 -1.83 -35.55
CA GLU A 589 -32.03 -1.48 -36.92
C GLU A 589 -31.08 -0.49 -37.62
N VAL A 590 -30.33 0.32 -36.86
CA VAL A 590 -29.30 1.22 -37.41
C VAL A 590 -27.97 0.48 -37.57
N PHE A 591 -27.65 -0.43 -36.64
CA PHE A 591 -26.42 -1.22 -36.63
C PHE A 591 -26.75 -2.73 -36.74
N PRO A 592 -27.17 -3.19 -37.94
CA PRO A 592 -27.65 -4.56 -38.14
C PRO A 592 -26.57 -5.63 -37.98
N GLU A 593 -25.28 -5.28 -38.10
CA GLU A 593 -24.19 -6.24 -37.93
C GLU A 593 -23.75 -6.40 -36.46
N ALA A 594 -24.21 -5.52 -35.57
CA ALA A 594 -23.91 -5.59 -34.15
C ALA A 594 -24.60 -6.78 -33.48
N ARG A 595 -23.90 -7.44 -32.55
CA ARG A 595 -24.47 -8.54 -31.76
C ARG A 595 -25.56 -7.99 -30.82
N PHE A 596 -26.64 -8.75 -30.62
CA PHE A 596 -27.73 -8.36 -29.74
C PHE A 596 -27.92 -9.33 -28.57
N ILE A 597 -27.99 -8.81 -27.35
CA ILE A 597 -28.25 -9.60 -26.13
C ILE A 597 -29.34 -8.96 -25.28
N HIS A 598 -30.17 -9.79 -24.66
CA HIS A 598 -31.12 -9.37 -23.62
C HIS A 598 -30.48 -9.61 -22.25
N ALA A 599 -30.44 -8.60 -21.38
CA ALA A 599 -29.85 -8.71 -20.06
C ALA A 599 -30.80 -8.18 -18.98
N ALA A 600 -31.31 -9.09 -18.14
CA ALA A 600 -32.15 -8.74 -16.99
C ALA A 600 -31.31 -8.35 -15.77
N SER A 601 -30.08 -8.86 -15.70
CA SER A 601 -29.08 -8.48 -14.71
C SER A 601 -27.69 -8.42 -15.35
N ALA A 602 -26.75 -7.76 -14.65
CA ALA A 602 -25.37 -7.62 -15.13
C ALA A 602 -24.72 -8.98 -15.46
N THR A 603 -25.00 -10.02 -14.66
CA THR A 603 -24.46 -11.37 -14.83
C THR A 603 -24.91 -12.09 -16.10
N ASP A 604 -25.96 -11.59 -16.79
CA ASP A 604 -26.37 -12.13 -18.09
C ASP A 604 -25.38 -11.79 -19.20
N ILE A 605 -24.56 -10.75 -18.99
CA ILE A 605 -23.40 -10.47 -19.84
C ILE A 605 -22.29 -11.43 -19.46
N LYS A 606 -21.91 -12.32 -20.38
CA LYS A 606 -20.90 -13.37 -20.18
C LYS A 606 -19.61 -13.02 -20.91
N ARG A 607 -18.52 -13.71 -20.58
CA ARG A 607 -17.20 -13.47 -21.17
C ARG A 607 -17.20 -13.50 -22.70
N HIS A 608 -17.80 -14.52 -23.30
CA HIS A 608 -17.94 -14.61 -24.76
C HIS A 608 -18.81 -13.50 -25.39
N HIS A 609 -19.58 -12.71 -24.62
CA HIS A 609 -20.28 -11.53 -25.12
C HIS A 609 -19.37 -10.32 -25.29
N VAL A 610 -18.19 -10.29 -24.64
CA VAL A 610 -17.22 -9.19 -24.70
C VAL A 610 -15.87 -9.58 -25.31
N ASP A 611 -15.64 -10.88 -25.52
CA ASP A 611 -14.47 -11.37 -26.25
C ASP A 611 -14.56 -10.96 -27.73
N ASP A 612 -13.44 -10.51 -28.28
CA ASP A 612 -13.32 -9.99 -29.65
C ASP A 612 -14.22 -8.78 -29.97
N GLN A 613 -14.78 -8.14 -28.94
CA GLN A 613 -15.61 -6.94 -29.06
C GLN A 613 -14.82 -5.69 -28.67
N CYS A 614 -14.98 -4.63 -29.45
CA CYS A 614 -14.40 -3.32 -29.15
C CYS A 614 -15.38 -2.39 -28.43
N THR A 615 -16.70 -2.61 -28.56
CA THR A 615 -17.74 -1.75 -27.96
C THR A 615 -18.90 -2.53 -27.33
N MET A 616 -19.36 -2.10 -26.16
CA MET A 616 -20.59 -2.52 -25.49
C MET A 616 -21.57 -1.34 -25.38
N LEU A 617 -22.74 -1.45 -26.01
CA LEU A 617 -23.85 -0.51 -25.90
C LEU A 617 -24.84 -1.01 -24.84
N LEU A 618 -24.94 -0.31 -23.69
CA LEU A 618 -25.90 -0.62 -22.63
C LEU A 618 -27.15 0.26 -22.82
N VAL A 619 -28.28 -0.34 -23.21
CA VAL A 619 -29.47 0.42 -23.61
C VAL A 619 -30.59 0.27 -22.59
N ASP A 620 -31.02 1.38 -21.99
CA ASP A 620 -32.18 1.45 -21.09
C ASP A 620 -33.17 2.54 -21.53
N SER A 621 -34.42 2.42 -21.12
CA SER A 621 -35.42 3.47 -21.36
C SER A 621 -35.28 4.65 -20.42
N VAL A 622 -35.00 4.40 -19.13
CA VAL A 622 -35.03 5.41 -18.06
C VAL A 622 -33.96 5.14 -17.02
N VAL A 623 -33.08 6.12 -16.81
CA VAL A 623 -32.04 6.09 -15.77
C VAL A 623 -32.42 7.04 -14.65
N ASN A 624 -32.93 6.48 -13.56
CA ASN A 624 -33.39 7.25 -12.39
C ASN A 624 -32.32 7.40 -11.30
N SER A 625 -31.76 6.29 -10.82
CA SER A 625 -30.78 6.27 -9.72
C SER A 625 -29.36 5.88 -10.17
N GLY A 626 -29.21 5.41 -11.40
CA GLY A 626 -27.94 4.90 -11.93
C GLY A 626 -27.48 3.57 -11.35
N LYS A 627 -28.10 3.02 -10.28
CA LYS A 627 -27.62 1.81 -9.59
C LYS A 627 -27.47 0.60 -10.53
N THR A 628 -28.48 0.34 -11.35
CA THR A 628 -28.45 -0.75 -12.33
C THR A 628 -27.27 -0.56 -13.28
N LEU A 629 -27.15 0.62 -13.90
CA LEU A 629 -26.05 0.92 -14.82
C LEU A 629 -24.67 0.76 -14.16
N MET A 630 -24.49 1.21 -12.92
CA MET A 630 -23.22 1.04 -12.22
C MET A 630 -22.82 -0.45 -12.13
N GLN A 631 -23.77 -1.32 -11.77
CA GLN A 631 -23.54 -2.77 -11.73
C GLN A 631 -23.17 -3.33 -13.11
N PHE A 632 -23.83 -2.88 -14.18
CA PHE A 632 -23.51 -3.31 -15.54
C PHE A 632 -22.14 -2.82 -16.01
N ILE A 633 -21.79 -1.57 -15.76
CA ILE A 633 -20.49 -0.99 -16.14
C ILE A 633 -19.36 -1.73 -15.41
N ASP A 634 -19.47 -1.90 -14.09
CA ASP A 634 -18.47 -2.63 -13.29
C ASP A 634 -18.31 -4.07 -13.76
N HIS A 635 -19.43 -4.76 -14.03
CA HIS A 635 -19.41 -6.13 -14.50
C HIS A 635 -18.77 -6.26 -15.88
N VAL A 636 -19.15 -5.42 -16.85
CA VAL A 636 -18.58 -5.41 -18.20
C VAL A 636 -17.08 -5.10 -18.13
N ARG A 637 -16.68 -4.09 -17.36
CA ARG A 637 -15.26 -3.75 -17.21
C ARG A 637 -14.48 -4.87 -16.51
N GLY A 638 -15.11 -5.55 -15.57
CA GLY A 638 -14.54 -6.73 -14.94
C GLY A 638 -14.37 -7.91 -15.89
N LEU A 639 -15.18 -8.01 -16.95
CA LEU A 639 -15.05 -9.03 -17.98
C LEU A 639 -14.08 -8.63 -19.09
N ASN A 640 -13.96 -7.35 -19.45
CA ASN A 640 -12.99 -6.89 -20.43
C ASN A 640 -12.48 -5.51 -20.00
N ALA A 641 -11.18 -5.41 -19.70
CA ALA A 641 -10.55 -4.21 -19.16
C ALA A 641 -10.48 -3.03 -20.15
N ASN A 642 -10.57 -3.31 -21.45
CA ASN A 642 -10.31 -2.34 -22.52
C ASN A 642 -11.53 -1.98 -23.38
N ILE A 643 -12.59 -2.81 -23.39
CA ILE A 643 -13.81 -2.56 -24.19
C ILE A 643 -14.40 -1.16 -23.97
N ARG A 644 -14.80 -0.45 -25.03
CA ARG A 644 -15.51 0.82 -24.91
C ARG A 644 -16.93 0.57 -24.39
N ILE A 645 -17.39 1.35 -23.41
CA ILE A 645 -18.75 1.24 -22.86
C ILE A 645 -19.51 2.51 -23.19
N VAL A 646 -20.64 2.37 -23.88
CA VAL A 646 -21.56 3.49 -24.16
C VAL A 646 -22.92 3.16 -23.57
N VAL A 647 -23.39 4.02 -22.67
CA VAL A 647 -24.73 3.92 -22.10
C VAL A 647 -25.68 4.75 -22.95
N MET A 648 -26.84 4.18 -23.29
CA MET A 648 -27.90 4.87 -24.00
C MET A 648 -29.19 4.90 -23.18
N ALA A 649 -29.81 6.07 -23.11
CA ALA A 649 -31.07 6.24 -22.40
C ALA A 649 -32.06 7.21 -23.05
N GLY A 650 -33.35 6.87 -22.98
CA GLY A 650 -34.41 7.80 -23.38
C GLY A 650 -34.56 8.96 -22.39
N VAL A 651 -34.38 8.69 -21.10
CA VAL A 651 -34.45 9.71 -20.05
C VAL A 651 -33.36 9.44 -19.03
N VAL A 652 -32.59 10.47 -18.68
CA VAL A 652 -31.64 10.42 -17.58
C VAL A 652 -31.98 11.51 -16.56
N GLN A 653 -31.96 11.19 -15.28
CA GLN A 653 -32.16 12.17 -14.24
C GLN A 653 -30.93 13.10 -14.14
N ALA A 654 -31.16 14.42 -14.08
CA ALA A 654 -30.10 15.44 -14.25
C ALA A 654 -29.00 15.42 -13.16
N GLU A 655 -29.32 15.02 -11.92
CA GLU A 655 -28.29 14.86 -10.86
C GLU A 655 -27.32 13.71 -11.18
N MET A 656 -27.71 12.73 -12.00
CA MET A 656 -26.88 11.56 -12.30
C MET A 656 -25.65 11.90 -13.13
N VAL A 657 -25.73 13.00 -13.89
CA VAL A 657 -24.68 13.49 -14.79
C VAL A 657 -23.83 14.59 -14.16
N VAL A 658 -24.13 15.00 -12.92
CA VAL A 658 -23.29 15.91 -12.14
C VAL A 658 -22.01 15.17 -11.77
N GLU A 659 -20.84 15.81 -11.96
CA GLU A 659 -19.52 15.19 -11.74
C GLU A 659 -19.33 14.56 -10.35
N THR A 660 -20.03 15.07 -9.33
CA THR A 660 -19.95 14.55 -7.97
C THR A 660 -20.77 13.28 -7.75
N HIS A 661 -21.68 12.95 -8.67
CA HIS A 661 -22.56 11.80 -8.56
C HIS A 661 -21.80 10.47 -8.76
N PRO A 662 -22.09 9.40 -7.98
CA PRO A 662 -21.41 8.11 -8.10
C PRO A 662 -21.38 7.52 -9.51
N LEU A 663 -22.48 7.65 -10.28
CA LEU A 663 -22.52 7.18 -11.67
C LEU A 663 -21.54 7.94 -12.55
N ALA A 664 -21.52 9.28 -12.51
CA ALA A 664 -20.59 10.09 -13.29
C ALA A 664 -19.13 9.78 -12.92
N LYS A 665 -18.83 9.65 -11.62
CA LYS A 665 -17.51 9.21 -11.15
C LYS A 665 -17.11 7.85 -11.71
N LEU A 666 -18.03 6.89 -11.66
CA LEU A 666 -17.80 5.53 -12.18
C LEU A 666 -17.57 5.54 -13.69
N MET A 667 -18.36 6.32 -14.43
CA MET A 667 -18.20 6.46 -15.87
C MET A 667 -16.86 7.09 -16.22
N GLY A 668 -16.43 8.11 -15.47
CA GLY A 668 -15.11 8.75 -15.68
C GLY A 668 -13.99 7.76 -15.40
N ARG A 669 -14.11 7.01 -14.31
CA ARG A 669 -13.16 5.94 -13.95
C ARG A 669 -13.01 4.89 -15.06
N HIS A 670 -14.12 4.44 -15.64
CA HIS A 670 -14.12 3.35 -16.62
C HIS A 670 -14.03 3.80 -18.08
N GLY A 671 -13.94 5.12 -18.31
CA GLY A 671 -14.00 5.72 -19.64
C GLY A 671 -15.30 5.41 -20.38
N ALA A 672 -16.41 5.33 -19.65
CA ALA A 672 -17.73 5.10 -20.23
C ALA A 672 -18.40 6.42 -20.62
N SER A 673 -19.13 6.42 -21.73
CA SER A 673 -19.84 7.58 -22.24
C SER A 673 -21.35 7.42 -22.09
N LEU A 674 -22.09 8.54 -22.07
CA LEU A 674 -23.54 8.55 -21.94
C LEU A 674 -24.18 9.28 -23.12
N VAL A 675 -25.15 8.63 -23.75
CA VAL A 675 -26.03 9.23 -24.76
C VAL A 675 -27.46 9.25 -24.23
N ALA A 676 -28.08 10.43 -24.20
CA ALA A 676 -29.45 10.59 -23.72
C ALA A 676 -30.36 11.37 -24.68
N LEU A 677 -31.62 10.97 -24.82
CA LEU A 677 -32.60 11.82 -25.53
C LEU A 677 -32.89 13.08 -24.73
N ARG A 678 -33.03 12.97 -23.39
CA ARG A 678 -33.22 14.12 -22.53
C ARG A 678 -32.69 13.90 -21.12
N LEU A 679 -32.22 15.00 -20.53
CA LEU A 679 -32.05 15.14 -19.09
C LEU A 679 -33.35 15.60 -18.44
N SER A 680 -33.63 15.12 -17.24
CA SER A 680 -34.87 15.43 -16.51
C SER A 680 -34.55 15.85 -15.08
N GLU A 681 -34.99 17.05 -14.70
CA GLU A 681 -34.98 17.53 -13.30
C GLU A 681 -35.91 16.71 -12.41
N ASN A 682 -36.98 16.16 -13.00
CA ASN A 682 -37.95 15.36 -12.27
C ASN A 682 -37.39 13.97 -11.99
N LYS A 683 -37.22 13.64 -10.70
CA LYS A 683 -36.91 12.30 -10.20
C LYS A 683 -38.20 11.57 -9.88
N PHE A 684 -38.60 10.63 -10.74
CA PHE A 684 -39.82 9.87 -10.56
C PHE A 684 -39.58 8.39 -10.87
N THR A 685 -39.79 7.53 -9.88
CA THR A 685 -39.81 6.08 -10.07
C THR A 685 -41.25 5.66 -10.28
N GLY A 686 -41.57 5.22 -11.50
CA GLY A 686 -42.90 4.73 -11.82
C GLY A 686 -43.26 3.54 -10.94
N THR A 687 -44.49 3.52 -10.46
CA THR A 687 -45.07 2.35 -9.79
C THR A 687 -46.35 1.96 -10.50
N LYS A 688 -46.58 0.65 -10.67
CA LYS A 688 -47.80 0.08 -11.27
C LYS A 688 -48.08 0.63 -12.67
N GLY A 689 -49.17 1.39 -12.84
CA GLY A 689 -49.62 1.98 -14.10
C GLY A 689 -48.72 3.07 -14.69
N THR A 690 -47.78 3.59 -13.90
CA THR A 690 -46.82 4.62 -14.34
C THR A 690 -45.42 4.07 -14.62
N ASP A 691 -45.19 2.78 -14.38
CA ASP A 691 -43.93 2.12 -14.72
C ASP A 691 -43.77 1.94 -16.23
N THR A 692 -42.62 2.35 -16.77
CA THR A 692 -42.33 2.29 -18.21
C THR A 692 -42.37 0.85 -18.72
N GLY A 693 -41.76 -0.10 -18.00
CA GLY A 693 -41.78 -1.51 -18.38
C GLY A 693 -43.20 -2.06 -18.47
N ASN A 694 -44.03 -1.79 -17.46
CA ASN A 694 -45.40 -2.25 -17.44
C ASN A 694 -46.25 -1.68 -18.58
N ARG A 695 -46.07 -0.39 -18.91
CA ARG A 695 -46.78 0.26 -20.03
C ARG A 695 -46.33 -0.26 -21.39
N LEU A 696 -45.05 -0.59 -21.55
CA LEU A 696 -44.52 -1.14 -22.81
C LEU A 696 -45.14 -2.50 -23.16
N PHE A 697 -45.50 -3.29 -22.15
CA PHE A 697 -46.01 -4.65 -22.34
C PHE A 697 -47.45 -4.87 -21.86
N ASN A 698 -48.19 -3.80 -21.53
CA ASN A 698 -49.57 -3.85 -21.01
C ASN A 698 -49.72 -4.74 -19.76
N THR A 699 -48.70 -4.73 -18.89
CA THR A 699 -48.64 -5.53 -17.65
C THR A 699 -48.90 -4.70 -16.40
N THR A 700 -49.57 -3.55 -16.54
CA THR A 700 -49.87 -2.60 -15.44
C THR A 700 -50.75 -3.17 -14.32
N HIS A 701 -51.34 -4.35 -14.52
CA HIS A 701 -52.15 -5.09 -13.56
C HIS A 701 -51.35 -6.10 -12.73
N LEU A 702 -50.10 -6.42 -13.12
CA LEU A 702 -49.22 -7.30 -12.37
C LEU A 702 -48.64 -6.52 -11.18
N ILE A 703 -48.84 -7.06 -9.96
CA ILE A 703 -48.36 -6.50 -8.69
C ILE A 703 -46.91 -6.87 -8.46
#